data_AF-A0A7C7A5M0-F1
#
_entry.id   AF-A0A7C7A5M0-F1
#
_cell.length_a   1.000
_cell.length_b   1.000
_cell.length_c   1.000
_cell.angle_alpha   90.00
_cell.angle_beta   90.00
_cell.angle_gamma   90.00
#
_symmetry.space_group_name_H-M   'P 1'
#
loop_
_entity.id
_entity.type
_entity.pdbx_description
1 polymer ?
#
loop_
_entity_poly.entity_id
_entity_poly.type
_entity_poly.pdbx_seq_one_letter_code
_entity_poly.pdbx_strand_id
1 'polypeptide(L)'
;YFIRALEGAFVVFADKPYLYLERMNKVTINGEEYKAFEIATCRRCNALYLVGQIEKDKETGYAYLTEYKDRYYDEEDRIDYFAVLDDKGYSDDINEDEIVGDIEDIDSAFTIFRLCTKCGAIKEDVGKKTCDCKDSKHIKLLKIKNNKRCGICGSMTPKGSIIRRFFLAEDTVASVLATALYNKIPNKVNSNKEQVEDDLFGYVEEENKTNKQLLIFSDNRQSAAYFATYLNSSYKEILIKSILTKVMLNNWQESIKNDWSLEDYYYRIEKFVRDNNLLKGTKESNRREIWKWIIGEFISSSPNSLTNMGYLHFSLNFNALNNSEILFNLPMLVKKGFSREELMVFYNYLLDQFRIYRAIEYPEYVDPSDSYFSPVNVQGGFCRVIENRNSRHLRGYDIKSWIPSEERFTNSRLDYLMRIYKSKGIYADKVDVRNDLEKLYKLFTQHNSPLVSYVKNEYLDDFYEVIKIDPSIFKVTPGVLDKSVHYYKCDKCYKVTTININNVCPSYRCDGHLHEIDIEKELKDNHYRKLYTSFEFENMVVSEHTAQLKTEYAAEVQNKFIKREINVLSCSTTFELGVDVGELETVFMKNMPPTPANYAQRAGRAGRRTDSTAYALTYCRLASHDFSNFKDPYKMISGTVKPPHFEVTNEKIAKRHMYACALAAFWRKYREYFRTVEDFFVINEKRGPELFREFLDEKPDSLYRLIKKVIPQELHSELGIDNWGWVEELYSEDGVMTKIINEFYDDLGKLEEAKNEAAKANKFKLADELQRIINTIVKRSLISYFSQKNLLPKYGFPVDVVNLEVNFHTQEAKNIELERDLQIAISEYAPESQVVANGKLWTSRYVKKLRNRDLVRKKYFSCECGFFKTMLTVQDEEIRSCPVCGNSKIIKGTYMIPEFGFITEASSKEPGNTRPEKTYSSRKHFSGNGNVIEEKEFMIGENVVKVSAKKHGTLTVINSGKGLGFYICKMCGYGTVDKIPSSHKDSNGKTCKAKFEKISLGYDFETDIVEIEFGNIFGDIAIEEGFWESLMYSILEGMSSALEIDRNDVDGTLYVKNPYTKSIILFDTVPGGAGHVKRLLDEEQFIKTLTYALNRVSSCTCGGEKQDTSCYNCLRNYYNQYCHDKLKRGYAIEALKILLNKERAKSY
;
A
#
# COMPACT_ATOMS: atom_id res chain seq x y z
N TYR A 1 23.01 -3.02 -11.67
CA TYR A 1 23.04 -3.60 -10.31
C TYR A 1 21.64 -3.93 -9.83
N PHE A 2 21.48 -5.02 -9.06
CA PHE A 2 20.18 -5.48 -8.55
C PHE A 2 20.21 -5.58 -7.02
N ILE A 3 19.15 -5.14 -6.36
CA ILE A 3 18.97 -5.22 -4.90
C ILE A 3 17.60 -5.81 -4.62
N ARG A 4 17.48 -6.79 -3.70
CA ARG A 4 16.19 -7.40 -3.34
C ARG A 4 15.64 -6.93 -2.00
N ALA A 5 14.32 -6.93 -1.89
CA ALA A 5 13.61 -6.78 -0.63
C ALA A 5 13.79 -8.00 0.31
N LEU A 6 13.61 -7.80 1.62
CA LEU A 6 13.58 -8.87 2.62
C LEU A 6 12.17 -9.46 2.73
N GLU A 7 12.04 -10.80 2.78
CA GLU A 7 10.73 -11.49 2.89
C GLU A 7 10.16 -11.49 4.32
N GLY A 8 11.01 -11.22 5.31
CA GLY A 8 10.72 -11.28 6.73
C GLY A 8 11.94 -11.78 7.51
N ALA A 9 11.74 -12.06 8.80
CA ALA A 9 12.71 -12.77 9.61
C ALA A 9 12.00 -13.95 10.29
N PHE A 10 12.62 -15.12 10.25
CA PHE A 10 12.07 -16.37 10.75
C PHE A 10 13.06 -17.03 11.70
N VAL A 11 12.57 -17.50 12.84
CA VAL A 11 13.37 -18.17 13.87
C VAL A 11 12.99 -19.65 13.99
N VAL A 12 14.00 -20.48 14.20
CA VAL A 12 13.85 -21.90 14.55
C VAL A 12 14.46 -22.11 15.93
N PHE A 13 13.66 -22.62 16.87
CA PHE A 13 14.10 -22.91 18.24
C PHE A 13 14.57 -24.37 18.38
N ALA A 14 15.80 -24.66 17.94
CA ALA A 14 16.49 -25.92 18.19
C ALA A 14 17.31 -25.84 19.50
N ASP A 15 18.47 -26.50 19.57
CA ASP A 15 19.42 -26.38 20.70
C ASP A 15 19.83 -24.92 20.93
N LYS A 16 20.14 -24.23 19.82
CA LYS A 16 20.31 -22.77 19.73
C LYS A 16 19.32 -22.20 18.72
N PRO A 17 18.89 -20.93 18.87
CA PRO A 17 18.03 -20.30 17.88
C PRO A 17 18.79 -20.06 16.56
N TYR A 18 18.15 -20.40 15.44
CA TYR A 18 18.64 -20.11 14.08
C TYR A 18 17.73 -19.06 13.42
N LEU A 19 18.33 -18.08 12.75
CA LEU A 19 17.64 -16.98 12.08
C LEU A 19 17.74 -17.12 10.55
N TYR A 20 16.61 -16.97 9.86
CA TYR A 20 16.49 -16.97 8.40
C TYR A 20 15.82 -15.68 7.93
N LEU A 21 16.27 -15.13 6.80
CA LEU A 21 15.69 -13.94 6.16
C LEU A 21 14.82 -14.26 4.94
N GLU A 22 14.65 -15.57 4.67
CA GLU A 22 13.80 -16.12 3.62
C GLU A 22 12.66 -16.90 4.27
N ARG A 23 11.52 -17.01 3.58
CA ARG A 23 10.34 -17.69 4.15
C ARG A 23 10.56 -19.18 4.33
N MET A 24 10.54 -19.60 5.60
CA MET A 24 10.68 -20.99 6.01
C MET A 24 9.48 -21.42 6.85
N ASN A 25 8.89 -22.57 6.53
CA ASN A 25 7.81 -23.18 7.31
C ASN A 25 8.33 -24.21 8.31
N LYS A 26 9.29 -25.02 7.87
CA LYS A 26 9.99 -26.04 8.63
C LYS A 26 11.44 -26.15 8.15
N VAL A 27 12.34 -26.56 9.04
CA VAL A 27 13.76 -26.74 8.75
C VAL A 27 14.25 -28.03 9.39
N THR A 28 15.03 -28.81 8.66
CA THR A 28 15.71 -29.98 9.18
C THR A 28 17.08 -29.58 9.71
N ILE A 29 17.33 -29.80 11.00
CA ILE A 29 18.61 -29.52 11.66
C ILE A 29 19.05 -30.80 12.38
N ASN A 30 20.24 -31.30 12.07
CA ASN A 30 20.79 -32.54 12.63
C ASN A 30 19.87 -33.77 12.49
N GLY A 31 19.12 -33.86 11.38
CA GLY A 31 18.19 -34.98 11.12
C GLY A 31 16.83 -34.87 11.83
N GLU A 32 16.61 -33.84 12.63
CA GLU A 32 15.31 -33.56 13.26
C GLU A 32 14.60 -32.36 12.60
N GLU A 33 13.28 -32.46 12.48
CA GLU A 33 12.45 -31.41 11.88
C GLU A 33 11.94 -30.43 12.94
N TYR A 34 12.13 -29.14 12.69
CA TYR A 34 11.66 -28.05 13.53
C TYR A 34 10.74 -27.10 12.77
N LYS A 35 9.76 -26.52 13.46
CA LYS A 35 8.89 -25.47 12.92
C LYS A 35 9.63 -24.13 12.93
N ALA A 36 9.52 -23.38 11.84
CA ALA A 36 9.99 -22.00 11.77
C ALA A 36 8.84 -21.04 12.04
N PHE A 37 9.13 -19.96 12.78
CA PHE A 37 8.16 -18.95 13.20
C PHE A 37 8.59 -17.57 12.75
N GLU A 38 7.67 -16.78 12.20
CA GLU A 38 7.94 -15.38 11.89
C GLU A 38 8.11 -14.57 13.17
N ILE A 39 9.12 -13.70 13.20
CA ILE A 39 9.43 -12.89 14.38
C ILE A 39 9.12 -11.40 14.20
N ALA A 40 8.81 -10.76 15.32
CA ALA A 40 8.70 -9.31 15.47
C ALA A 40 9.36 -8.85 16.78
N THR A 41 9.58 -7.55 16.93
CA THR A 41 10.20 -6.96 18.11
C THR A 41 9.42 -5.76 18.63
N CYS A 42 9.32 -5.60 19.94
CA CYS A 42 8.80 -4.36 20.52
C CYS A 42 9.74 -3.17 20.22
N ARG A 43 9.21 -2.06 19.72
CA ARG A 43 10.00 -0.84 19.40
C ARG A 43 10.64 -0.16 20.62
N ARG A 44 10.15 -0.45 21.84
CA ARG A 44 10.62 0.15 23.10
C ARG A 44 11.64 -0.72 23.82
N CYS A 45 11.28 -1.97 24.11
CA CYS A 45 12.11 -2.87 24.93
C CYS A 45 12.83 -3.97 24.12
N ASN A 46 12.64 -4.05 22.80
CA ASN A 46 13.19 -5.09 21.92
C ASN A 46 12.78 -6.53 22.28
N ALA A 47 11.74 -6.72 23.11
CA ALA A 47 11.20 -8.04 23.39
C ALA A 47 10.80 -8.77 22.10
N LEU A 48 11.11 -10.07 22.04
CA LEU A 48 10.83 -10.94 20.91
C LEU A 48 9.36 -11.37 20.89
N TYR A 49 8.75 -11.31 19.72
CA TYR A 49 7.39 -11.76 19.45
C TYR A 49 7.38 -12.78 18.34
N LEU A 50 6.52 -13.79 18.46
CA LEU A 50 6.13 -14.68 17.37
C LEU A 50 4.83 -14.17 16.76
N VAL A 51 4.73 -14.24 15.43
CA VAL A 51 3.58 -13.74 14.65
C VAL A 51 2.93 -14.90 13.91
N GLY A 52 1.62 -15.05 14.03
CA GLY A 52 0.88 -16.13 13.38
C GLY A 52 -0.61 -16.09 13.63
N GLN A 53 -1.29 -17.20 13.35
CA GLN A 53 -2.67 -17.45 13.79
C GLN A 53 -2.79 -18.83 14.44
N ILE A 54 -3.72 -18.98 15.37
CA ILE A 54 -4.01 -20.28 15.98
C ILE A 54 -5.02 -21.03 15.11
N GLU A 55 -4.63 -22.21 14.62
CA GLU A 55 -5.53 -23.12 13.90
C GLU A 55 -5.76 -24.40 14.69
N LYS A 56 -7.02 -24.81 14.78
CA LYS A 56 -7.41 -26.07 15.42
C LYS A 56 -7.50 -27.17 14.39
N ASP A 57 -6.77 -28.26 14.63
CA ASP A 57 -6.88 -29.50 13.89
C ASP A 57 -8.22 -30.18 14.25
N LYS A 58 -9.00 -30.52 13.23
CA LYS A 58 -10.33 -31.11 13.39
C LYS A 58 -10.28 -32.58 13.82
N GLU A 59 -9.20 -33.30 13.51
CA GLU A 59 -9.05 -34.73 13.81
C GLU A 59 -8.42 -34.94 15.18
N THR A 60 -7.34 -34.23 15.47
CA THR A 60 -6.60 -34.41 16.74
C THR A 60 -7.11 -33.52 17.87
N GLY A 61 -7.84 -32.45 17.56
CA GLY A 61 -8.29 -31.44 18.52
C GLY A 61 -7.18 -30.56 19.09
N TYR A 62 -5.93 -30.75 18.66
CA TYR A 62 -4.82 -29.87 19.01
C TYR A 62 -4.89 -28.55 18.24
N ALA A 63 -4.30 -27.51 18.81
CA ALA A 63 -4.15 -26.23 18.15
C ALA A 63 -2.68 -26.01 17.78
N TYR A 64 -2.44 -25.35 16.65
CA TYR A 64 -1.11 -25.08 16.12
C TYR A 64 -0.97 -23.59 15.79
N LEU A 65 0.19 -23.03 16.07
CA LEU A 65 0.56 -21.70 15.63
C LEU A 65 1.06 -21.79 14.19
N THR A 66 0.23 -21.34 13.25
CA THR A 66 0.55 -21.33 11.82
C THR A 66 0.85 -19.92 11.35
N GLU A 67 1.46 -19.81 10.17
CA GLU A 67 1.77 -18.50 9.57
C GLU A 67 0.47 -17.74 9.28
N TYR A 68 0.49 -16.41 9.45
CA TYR A 68 -0.65 -15.58 9.07
C TYR A 68 -0.88 -15.62 7.56
N LYS A 69 -2.15 -15.87 7.19
CA LYS A 69 -2.60 -16.26 5.86
C LYS A 69 -2.80 -15.07 4.89
N ASP A 70 -3.24 -13.91 5.38
CA ASP A 70 -3.63 -12.74 4.56
C ASP A 70 -2.72 -11.51 4.75
N ARG A 71 -1.46 -11.58 4.31
CA ARG A 71 -0.43 -10.57 4.64
C ARG A 71 -0.60 -9.15 4.06
N TYR A 72 -1.57 -8.92 3.16
CA TYR A 72 -1.61 -7.70 2.33
C TYR A 72 -2.88 -6.86 2.47
N TYR A 73 -3.91 -7.42 3.08
CA TYR A 73 -5.03 -6.66 3.59
C TYR A 73 -4.70 -6.37 5.05
N ASP A 74 -4.40 -5.11 5.39
CA ASP A 74 -4.24 -4.64 6.77
C ASP A 74 -5.61 -4.71 7.51
N GLU A 75 -6.23 -5.88 7.58
CA GLU A 75 -7.15 -6.20 8.66
C GLU A 75 -6.27 -6.71 9.82
N GLU A 76 -5.65 -5.77 10.55
CA GLU A 76 -4.81 -6.04 11.74
C GLU A 76 -5.50 -6.96 12.77
N ASP A 77 -6.85 -7.03 12.73
CA ASP A 77 -7.70 -7.81 13.63
C ASP A 77 -7.54 -9.34 13.53
N ARG A 78 -6.83 -9.88 12.52
CA ARG A 78 -6.64 -11.34 12.36
C ARG A 78 -5.23 -11.84 12.64
N ILE A 79 -4.28 -10.97 12.99
CA ILE A 79 -2.90 -11.38 13.31
C ILE A 79 -2.75 -11.52 14.82
N ASP A 80 -2.39 -12.72 15.28
CA ASP A 80 -2.03 -12.93 16.68
C ASP A 80 -0.54 -12.67 16.90
N TYR A 81 -0.23 -11.93 17.96
CA TYR A 81 1.13 -11.65 18.41
C TYR A 81 1.36 -12.33 19.76
N PHE A 82 2.49 -13.04 19.86
CA PHE A 82 2.85 -13.82 21.05
C PHE A 82 4.22 -13.37 21.57
N ALA A 83 4.27 -12.68 22.71
CA ALA A 83 5.54 -12.33 23.32
C ALA A 83 6.22 -13.60 23.85
N VAL A 84 7.51 -13.79 23.57
CA VAL A 84 8.29 -14.87 24.17
C VAL A 84 8.56 -14.52 25.63
N LEU A 85 8.13 -15.37 26.56
CA LEU A 85 8.29 -15.16 27.99
C LEU A 85 9.59 -15.80 28.48
N ASP A 86 10.41 -14.99 29.12
CA ASP A 86 11.56 -15.43 29.92
C ASP A 86 11.12 -15.67 31.39
N ASP A 87 12.02 -16.17 32.23
CA ASP A 87 11.77 -16.50 33.65
C ASP A 87 11.25 -15.33 34.51
N LYS A 88 11.31 -14.09 34.00
CA LYS A 88 10.96 -12.86 34.71
C LYS A 88 9.46 -12.50 34.68
N GLY A 89 8.63 -13.18 33.88
CA GLY A 89 7.17 -12.96 33.82
C GLY A 89 6.71 -11.75 32.98
N TYR A 90 5.48 -11.29 33.21
CA TYR A 90 4.84 -10.14 32.54
C TYR A 90 4.27 -9.16 33.58
N SER A 91 3.79 -7.99 33.16
CA SER A 91 3.21 -7.00 34.08
C SER A 91 1.94 -6.33 33.56
N ASP A 92 0.99 -6.14 34.47
CA ASP A 92 -0.32 -5.56 34.18
C ASP A 92 -0.40 -4.04 34.32
N ASP A 93 0.51 -3.35 35.04
CA ASP A 93 0.37 -1.88 35.16
C ASP A 93 0.52 -1.18 33.80
N ILE A 94 -0.20 -0.08 33.69
CA ILE A 94 -0.35 0.70 32.46
C ILE A 94 0.38 2.02 32.62
N ASN A 95 1.12 2.43 31.59
CA ASN A 95 1.75 3.74 31.52
C ASN A 95 0.72 4.79 31.11
N GLU A 96 0.30 5.63 32.04
CA GLU A 96 -0.69 6.68 31.80
C GLU A 96 -0.25 7.71 30.75
N ASP A 97 1.07 7.94 30.63
CA ASP A 97 1.62 8.90 29.67
C ASP A 97 1.33 8.52 28.21
N GLU A 98 1.18 7.22 27.95
CA GLU A 98 1.01 6.66 26.61
C GLU A 98 -0.47 6.37 26.25
N ILE A 99 -1.41 6.69 27.15
CA ILE A 99 -2.85 6.55 26.89
C ILE A 99 -3.31 7.75 26.05
N VAL A 100 -3.78 7.49 24.82
CA VAL A 100 -4.44 8.49 23.97
C VAL A 100 -5.65 7.84 23.30
N GLY A 101 -6.86 8.14 23.77
CA GLY A 101 -8.13 7.63 23.23
C GLY A 101 -8.97 6.80 24.21
N ASP A 102 -10.02 6.14 23.70
CA ASP A 102 -10.92 5.27 24.47
C ASP A 102 -10.20 4.05 25.06
N ILE A 103 -10.58 3.70 26.30
CA ILE A 103 -9.89 2.77 27.21
C ILE A 103 -10.25 1.29 26.94
N GLU A 104 -11.22 0.99 26.06
CA GLU A 104 -11.80 -0.35 25.92
C GLU A 104 -10.78 -1.45 25.55
N ASP A 105 -9.65 -1.11 24.92
CA ASP A 105 -8.57 -2.04 24.59
C ASP A 105 -7.65 -2.42 25.79
N ILE A 106 -7.67 -1.64 26.87
CA ILE A 106 -6.68 -1.69 27.96
C ILE A 106 -6.97 -2.81 28.98
N ASP A 107 -8.25 -3.13 29.23
CA ASP A 107 -8.69 -4.07 30.27
C ASP A 107 -8.65 -5.56 29.82
N SER A 108 -7.85 -5.89 28.82
CA SER A 108 -7.74 -7.26 28.31
C SER A 108 -6.74 -8.10 29.10
N ALA A 109 -7.23 -9.14 29.79
CA ALA A 109 -6.39 -10.11 30.48
C ALA A 109 -5.43 -10.80 29.51
N PHE A 110 -4.14 -10.87 29.87
CA PHE A 110 -3.17 -11.65 29.11
C PHE A 110 -3.40 -13.15 29.31
N THR A 111 -3.15 -13.93 28.27
CA THR A 111 -3.27 -15.39 28.32
C THR A 111 -1.91 -16.01 28.00
N ILE A 112 -1.46 -16.91 28.86
CA ILE A 112 -0.20 -17.64 28.68
C ILE A 112 -0.45 -18.91 27.87
N PHE A 113 0.37 -19.10 26.84
CA PHE A 113 0.38 -20.28 26.01
C PHE A 113 1.71 -21.03 26.14
N ARG A 114 1.68 -22.35 25.94
CA ARG A 114 2.84 -23.20 25.67
C ARG A 114 2.89 -23.55 24.20
N LEU A 115 4.05 -23.38 23.58
CA LEU A 115 4.32 -23.73 22.18
C LEU A 115 5.37 -24.83 22.09
N CYS A 116 5.08 -25.87 21.33
CA CYS A 116 6.04 -26.91 20.95
C CYS A 116 6.93 -26.43 19.80
N THR A 117 8.25 -26.49 19.99
CA THR A 117 9.24 -26.03 18.99
C THR A 117 9.37 -26.92 17.76
N LYS A 118 9.03 -28.22 17.86
CA LYS A 118 9.10 -29.18 16.75
C LYS A 118 7.89 -29.06 15.80
N CYS A 119 6.68 -29.18 16.31
CA CYS A 119 5.47 -29.20 15.48
C CYS A 119 4.71 -27.86 15.41
N GLY A 120 4.98 -26.91 16.31
CA GLY A 120 4.23 -25.66 16.41
C GLY A 120 2.90 -25.77 17.15
N ALA A 121 2.62 -26.88 17.83
CA ALA A 121 1.40 -27.01 18.64
C ALA A 121 1.40 -25.97 19.77
N ILE A 122 0.28 -25.26 19.92
CA ILE A 122 0.11 -24.16 20.87
C ILE A 122 -1.15 -24.38 21.72
N LYS A 123 -1.05 -24.19 23.03
CA LYS A 123 -2.21 -24.31 23.94
C LYS A 123 -2.04 -23.43 25.16
N GLU A 124 -3.15 -22.98 25.74
CA GLU A 124 -3.12 -22.27 27.02
C GLU A 124 -2.44 -23.12 28.10
N ASP A 125 -1.61 -22.51 28.94
CA ASP A 125 -0.79 -23.19 29.95
C ASP A 125 -1.60 -23.63 31.18
N VAL A 126 -2.53 -24.57 30.97
CA VAL A 126 -3.39 -25.20 32.00
C VAL A 126 -2.95 -26.63 32.35
N GLY A 127 -1.66 -26.96 32.18
CA GLY A 127 -1.06 -28.24 32.63
C GLY A 127 -1.44 -29.48 31.81
N LYS A 128 -2.17 -29.36 30.69
CA LYS A 128 -2.49 -30.46 29.78
C LYS A 128 -1.41 -30.61 28.68
N LYS A 129 -1.25 -31.83 28.16
CA LYS A 129 -0.36 -32.13 27.04
C LYS A 129 -0.67 -31.23 25.83
N THR A 130 0.36 -30.57 25.27
CA THR A 130 0.24 -29.64 24.13
C THR A 130 0.23 -30.36 22.78
N CYS A 131 0.99 -31.46 22.67
CA CYS A 131 1.05 -32.35 21.49
C CYS A 131 1.66 -33.70 21.85
N ASP A 132 1.65 -34.65 20.90
CA ASP A 132 2.21 -35.99 21.06
C ASP A 132 3.68 -36.15 20.61
N CYS A 133 4.40 -35.04 20.38
CA CYS A 133 5.83 -35.09 20.04
C CYS A 133 6.67 -35.69 21.18
N LYS A 134 7.57 -36.62 20.85
CA LYS A 134 8.58 -37.14 21.79
C LYS A 134 9.73 -36.12 21.93
N ASP A 135 10.19 -35.91 23.17
CA ASP A 135 11.33 -35.06 23.52
C ASP A 135 11.31 -33.65 22.89
N SER A 136 10.15 -32.99 22.87
CA SER A 136 10.02 -31.65 22.33
C SER A 136 10.24 -30.56 23.39
N LYS A 137 11.12 -29.60 23.07
CA LYS A 137 11.29 -28.37 23.86
C LYS A 137 10.05 -27.50 23.72
N HIS A 138 9.55 -26.97 24.84
CA HIS A 138 8.41 -26.08 24.88
C HIS A 138 8.82 -24.70 25.36
N ILE A 139 8.25 -23.66 24.75
CA ILE A 139 8.45 -22.26 25.16
C ILE A 139 7.14 -21.65 25.64
N LYS A 140 7.22 -20.76 26.64
CA LYS A 140 6.07 -20.00 27.13
C LYS A 140 5.90 -18.73 26.32
N LEU A 141 4.66 -18.43 25.99
CA LEU A 141 4.26 -17.31 25.16
C LEU A 141 3.15 -16.52 25.85
N LEU A 142 3.15 -15.21 25.70
CA LEU A 142 2.09 -14.32 26.15
C LEU A 142 1.30 -13.80 24.95
N LYS A 143 0.04 -14.20 24.79
CA LYS A 143 -0.81 -13.66 23.72
C LYS A 143 -1.24 -12.24 24.06
N ILE A 144 -1.06 -11.31 23.12
CA ILE A 144 -1.61 -9.95 23.20
C ILE A 144 -2.82 -9.83 22.27
N LYS A 145 -3.85 -9.07 22.67
CA LYS A 145 -5.05 -8.87 21.84
C LYS A 145 -4.83 -7.92 20.67
N ASN A 146 -4.03 -6.87 20.87
CA ASN A 146 -3.69 -5.91 19.83
C ASN A 146 -2.18 -5.67 19.78
N ASN A 147 -1.69 -5.19 18.65
CA ASN A 147 -0.27 -4.89 18.42
C ASN A 147 0.14 -3.49 18.92
N LYS A 148 -0.74 -2.81 19.68
CA LYS A 148 -0.54 -1.45 20.21
C LYS A 148 0.03 -1.45 21.61
N ARG A 149 -0.11 -2.55 22.37
CA ARG A 149 0.42 -2.73 23.72
C ARG A 149 1.48 -3.84 23.76
N CYS A 150 2.64 -3.55 24.35
CA CYS A 150 3.65 -4.56 24.61
C CYS A 150 3.33 -5.32 25.90
N GLY A 151 3.10 -6.63 25.81
CA GLY A 151 2.89 -7.49 26.99
C GLY A 151 4.09 -7.67 27.93
N ILE A 152 5.31 -7.30 27.52
CA ILE A 152 6.51 -7.40 28.38
C ILE A 152 6.79 -6.11 29.15
N CYS A 153 6.89 -4.96 28.45
CA CYS A 153 7.18 -3.67 29.11
C CYS A 153 5.93 -2.87 29.47
N GLY A 154 4.74 -3.24 29.00
CA GLY A 154 3.49 -2.51 29.21
C GLY A 154 3.35 -1.22 28.40
N SER A 155 4.38 -0.82 27.63
CA SER A 155 4.31 0.37 26.78
C SER A 155 3.22 0.28 25.71
N MET A 156 2.67 1.43 25.35
CA MET A 156 1.60 1.56 24.38
C MET A 156 1.92 2.60 23.30
N THR A 157 1.28 2.48 22.14
CA THR A 157 1.33 3.50 21.10
C THR A 157 -0.07 3.73 20.54
N PRO A 158 -0.55 4.99 20.46
CA PRO A 158 -1.92 5.27 20.03
C PRO A 158 -2.13 5.21 18.51
N LYS A 159 -1.07 5.46 17.73
CA LYS A 159 -1.10 5.40 16.26
C LYS A 159 -0.06 4.39 15.75
N GLY A 160 -0.51 3.39 15.00
CA GLY A 160 0.32 2.31 14.47
C GLY A 160 0.67 1.24 15.51
N SER A 161 1.61 0.38 15.16
CA SER A 161 1.97 -0.80 15.96
C SER A 161 3.23 -0.57 16.81
N ILE A 162 3.16 -0.91 18.10
CA ILE A 162 4.36 -0.97 18.97
C ILE A 162 5.22 -2.21 18.65
N ILE A 163 4.62 -3.24 18.06
CA ILE A 163 5.28 -4.47 17.65
C ILE A 163 5.71 -4.37 16.18
N ARG A 164 7.02 -4.26 15.95
CA ARG A 164 7.60 -4.11 14.61
C ARG A 164 8.03 -5.46 14.04
N ARG A 165 7.40 -5.86 12.93
CA ARG A 165 7.86 -6.98 12.08
C ARG A 165 9.08 -6.60 11.26
N PHE A 166 9.88 -7.58 10.83
CA PHE A 166 11.03 -7.37 9.94
C PHE A 166 10.61 -7.25 8.47
N PHE A 167 9.63 -6.40 8.21
CA PHE A 167 9.13 -6.10 6.87
C PHE A 167 9.51 -4.67 6.52
N LEU A 168 10.29 -4.49 5.45
CA LEU A 168 10.72 -3.17 5.00
C LEU A 168 9.71 -2.63 3.99
N ALA A 169 9.21 -1.43 4.23
CA ALA A 169 8.34 -0.75 3.27
C ALA A 169 9.12 -0.45 1.98
N GLU A 170 8.51 -0.79 0.84
CA GLU A 170 9.10 -0.66 -0.50
C GLU A 170 9.59 0.77 -0.78
N ASP A 171 8.76 1.77 -0.45
CA ASP A 171 9.07 3.19 -0.68
C ASP A 171 10.22 3.70 0.18
N THR A 172 10.34 3.19 1.42
CA THR A 172 11.44 3.56 2.33
C THR A 172 12.78 3.03 1.83
N VAL A 173 12.83 1.78 1.36
CA VAL A 173 14.07 1.22 0.78
C VAL A 173 14.43 1.97 -0.51
N ALA A 174 13.43 2.22 -1.37
CA ALA A 174 13.63 2.95 -2.60
C ALA A 174 14.12 4.38 -2.37
N SER A 175 13.64 5.10 -1.34
CA SER A 175 14.10 6.47 -1.06
C SER A 175 15.54 6.52 -0.55
N VAL A 176 15.94 5.55 0.28
CA VAL A 176 17.34 5.42 0.74
C VAL A 176 18.26 5.15 -0.45
N LEU A 177 17.87 4.23 -1.34
CA LEU A 177 18.62 3.93 -2.56
C LEU A 177 18.70 5.12 -3.50
N ALA A 178 17.58 5.81 -3.75
CA ALA A 178 17.53 6.99 -4.61
C ALA A 178 18.40 8.13 -4.05
N THR A 179 18.33 8.39 -2.74
CA THR A 179 19.13 9.44 -2.08
C THR A 179 20.63 9.10 -2.12
N ALA A 180 20.99 7.86 -1.81
CA ALA A 180 22.38 7.41 -1.88
C ALA A 180 22.94 7.51 -3.31
N LEU A 181 22.13 7.17 -4.31
CA LEU A 181 22.49 7.26 -5.71
C LEU A 181 22.64 8.71 -6.16
N TYR A 182 21.65 9.57 -5.87
CA TYR A 182 21.66 10.99 -6.20
C TYR A 182 22.91 11.70 -5.64
N ASN A 183 23.27 11.41 -4.38
CA ASN A 183 24.47 11.99 -3.76
C ASN A 183 25.80 11.55 -4.40
N LYS A 184 25.80 10.51 -5.23
CA LYS A 184 27.00 10.04 -5.95
C LYS A 184 27.07 10.53 -7.39
N ILE A 185 26.01 11.16 -7.90
CA ILE A 185 26.02 11.74 -9.25
C ILE A 185 26.91 13.00 -9.22
N PRO A 186 27.88 13.14 -10.14
CA PRO A 186 28.73 14.33 -10.19
C PRO A 186 27.95 15.57 -10.63
N ASN A 187 28.34 16.72 -10.10
CA ASN A 187 27.81 18.01 -10.53
C ASN A 187 28.29 18.37 -11.94
N LYS A 188 27.37 18.66 -12.86
CA LYS A 188 27.68 19.13 -14.22
C LYS A 188 27.62 20.65 -14.29
N VAL A 189 28.75 21.30 -14.56
CA VAL A 189 28.82 22.73 -14.88
C VAL A 189 28.31 22.94 -16.30
N ASN A 190 27.23 23.70 -16.48
CA ASN A 190 26.83 24.17 -17.81
C ASN A 190 27.57 25.49 -18.07
N SER A 191 28.55 25.46 -18.97
CA SER A 191 29.08 26.68 -19.59
C SER A 191 28.19 27.08 -20.77
N ASN A 192 26.97 27.53 -20.52
CA ASN A 192 26.18 28.18 -21.57
C ASN A 192 26.64 29.64 -21.67
N LYS A 193 27.66 29.90 -22.49
CA LYS A 193 27.88 31.23 -23.06
C LYS A 193 26.88 31.41 -24.20
N GLU A 194 25.64 31.75 -23.90
CA GLU A 194 24.80 32.40 -24.91
C GLU A 194 25.24 33.86 -24.96
N GLN A 195 25.89 34.24 -26.06
CA GLN A 195 26.07 35.65 -26.41
C GLN A 195 24.69 36.23 -26.71
N VAL A 196 24.09 36.88 -25.72
CA VAL A 196 22.94 37.76 -25.94
C VAL A 196 23.53 39.10 -26.42
N GLU A 197 23.41 39.40 -27.71
CA GLU A 197 23.69 40.73 -28.26
C GLU A 197 22.64 41.73 -27.73
N ASP A 198 23.12 42.83 -27.13
CA ASP A 198 22.38 44.03 -26.72
C ASP A 198 21.19 43.86 -25.75
N ASP A 199 21.43 43.21 -24.59
CA ASP A 199 20.57 43.40 -23.41
C ASP A 199 21.30 44.24 -22.34
N LEU A 200 20.61 45.23 -21.78
CA LEU A 200 21.10 46.18 -20.76
C LEU A 200 21.57 45.45 -19.48
N PHE A 201 21.20 44.17 -19.31
CA PHE A 201 21.54 43.30 -18.19
C PHE A 201 22.48 42.14 -18.54
N GLY A 202 23.10 42.14 -19.73
CA GLY A 202 24.03 41.10 -20.20
C GLY A 202 25.34 40.94 -19.41
N TYR A 203 25.51 41.68 -18.31
CA TYR A 203 26.67 41.62 -17.40
C TYR A 203 26.39 40.86 -16.09
N VAL A 204 25.20 40.27 -15.92
CA VAL A 204 24.95 39.40 -14.75
C VAL A 204 25.52 38.03 -15.07
N GLU A 205 26.67 37.69 -14.48
CA GLU A 205 27.10 36.30 -14.39
C GLU A 205 26.03 35.52 -13.63
N GLU A 206 25.15 34.79 -14.35
CA GLU A 206 24.28 33.82 -13.70
C GLU A 206 25.19 32.76 -13.05
N GLU A 207 25.09 32.62 -11.73
CA GLU A 207 25.76 31.56 -10.98
C GLU A 207 25.48 30.21 -11.64
N ASN A 208 26.56 29.55 -12.09
CA ASN A 208 26.56 28.24 -12.74
C ASN A 208 25.64 27.25 -12.00
N LYS A 209 24.45 26.97 -12.54
CA LYS A 209 23.56 25.92 -12.00
C LYS A 209 24.12 24.55 -12.32
N THR A 210 24.94 24.03 -11.41
CA THR A 210 25.34 22.63 -11.37
C THR A 210 24.25 21.80 -10.70
N ASN A 211 23.33 21.24 -11.48
CA ASN A 211 22.23 20.45 -10.93
C ASN A 211 22.28 19.00 -11.43
N LYS A 212 22.33 18.06 -10.49
CA LYS A 212 22.26 16.62 -10.73
C LYS A 212 20.86 16.26 -11.25
N GLN A 213 20.81 15.25 -12.12
CA GLN A 213 19.56 14.72 -12.67
C GLN A 213 19.49 13.22 -12.44
N LEU A 214 18.35 12.74 -11.93
CA LEU A 214 18.06 11.33 -11.73
C LEU A 214 16.68 10.98 -12.28
N LEU A 215 16.61 9.90 -13.05
CA LEU A 215 15.35 9.38 -13.57
C LEU A 215 14.99 8.09 -12.83
N ILE A 216 13.77 8.04 -12.30
CA ILE A 216 13.27 6.94 -11.49
C ILE A 216 12.04 6.33 -12.17
N PHE A 217 12.10 5.04 -12.50
CA PHE A 217 10.99 4.31 -13.12
C PHE A 217 10.19 3.49 -12.12
N SER A 218 8.87 3.52 -12.26
CA SER A 218 7.95 2.57 -11.62
C SER A 218 6.85 2.14 -12.59
N ASP A 219 6.47 0.86 -12.59
CA ASP A 219 5.45 0.36 -13.54
C ASP A 219 4.04 0.88 -13.24
N ASN A 220 3.79 1.29 -12.00
CA ASN A 220 2.49 1.78 -11.57
C ASN A 220 2.52 3.30 -11.42
N ARG A 221 1.65 4.01 -12.17
CA ARG A 221 1.51 5.46 -12.10
C ARG A 221 1.25 6.00 -10.68
N GLN A 222 0.43 5.33 -9.87
CA GLN A 222 0.20 5.72 -8.46
C GLN A 222 1.44 5.50 -7.59
N SER A 223 2.23 4.46 -7.88
CA SER A 223 3.49 4.22 -7.18
C SER A 223 4.58 5.22 -7.56
N ALA A 224 4.58 5.71 -8.81
CA ALA A 224 5.46 6.78 -9.27
C ALA A 224 5.08 8.12 -8.62
N ALA A 225 3.79 8.47 -8.65
CA ALA A 225 3.21 9.67 -8.05
C ALA A 225 3.49 9.78 -6.55
N TYR A 226 3.15 8.73 -5.79
CA TYR A 226 3.40 8.66 -4.35
C TYR A 226 4.90 8.71 -4.02
N PHE A 227 5.74 8.04 -4.81
CA PHE A 227 7.18 8.03 -4.56
C PHE A 227 7.84 9.39 -4.77
N ALA A 228 7.36 10.20 -5.73
CA ALA A 228 7.85 11.56 -5.92
C ALA A 228 7.69 12.41 -4.65
N THR A 229 6.49 12.39 -4.06
CA THR A 229 6.19 13.16 -2.84
C THR A 229 6.94 12.61 -1.62
N TYR A 230 6.99 11.28 -1.49
CA TYR A 230 7.73 10.61 -0.42
C TYR A 230 9.24 10.89 -0.47
N LEU A 231 9.87 10.83 -1.66
CA LEU A 231 11.28 11.14 -1.85
C LEU A 231 11.58 12.60 -1.53
N ASN A 232 10.72 13.52 -1.98
CA ASN A 232 10.88 14.95 -1.69
C ASN A 232 10.84 15.24 -0.18
N SER A 233 9.87 14.68 0.53
CA SER A 233 9.71 14.84 1.98
C SER A 233 10.89 14.25 2.76
N SER A 234 11.27 13.00 2.44
CA SER A 234 12.37 12.31 3.12
C SER A 234 13.73 12.97 2.87
N TYR A 235 14.00 13.45 1.65
CA TYR A 235 15.21 14.21 1.35
C TYR A 235 15.25 15.55 2.08
N LYS A 236 14.12 16.28 2.13
CA LYS A 236 14.03 17.55 2.89
C LYS A 236 14.37 17.33 4.37
N GLU A 237 13.88 16.25 4.99
CA GLU A 237 14.23 15.92 6.38
C GLU A 237 15.74 15.68 6.58
N ILE A 238 16.37 14.93 5.67
CA ILE A 238 17.81 14.66 5.71
C ILE A 238 18.62 15.95 5.51
N LEU A 239 18.23 16.80 4.56
CA LEU A 239 18.88 18.07 4.29
C LEU A 239 18.82 18.98 5.52
N ILE A 240 17.65 19.12 6.15
CA ILE A 240 17.46 19.91 7.39
C ILE A 240 18.40 19.40 8.49
N LYS A 241 18.41 18.09 8.76
CA LYS A 241 19.24 17.48 9.81
C LYS A 241 20.73 17.66 9.53
N SER A 242 21.14 17.62 8.27
CA SER A 242 22.53 17.86 7.86
C SER A 242 22.93 19.32 8.08
N ILE A 243 22.06 20.28 7.75
CA ILE A 243 22.28 21.72 7.99
C ILE A 243 22.45 21.99 9.49
N LEU A 244 21.51 21.52 10.30
CA LEU A 244 21.57 21.68 11.76
C LEU A 244 22.87 21.09 12.33
N THR A 245 23.22 19.87 11.92
CA THR A 245 24.48 19.22 12.33
C THR A 245 25.69 20.06 11.94
N LYS A 246 25.76 20.56 10.71
CA LYS A 246 26.88 21.35 10.22
C LYS A 246 27.05 22.67 10.96
N VAL A 247 25.95 23.39 11.22
CA VAL A 247 25.98 24.66 11.96
C VAL A 247 26.48 24.45 13.38
N MET A 248 25.99 23.41 14.07
CA MET A 248 26.49 23.08 15.42
C MET A 248 27.97 22.71 15.40
N LEU A 249 28.40 21.81 14.51
CA LEU A 249 29.79 21.38 14.42
C LEU A 249 30.75 22.50 14.02
N ASN A 250 30.32 23.45 13.19
CA ASN A 250 31.17 24.60 12.82
C ASN A 250 31.33 25.61 13.95
N ASN A 251 30.41 25.65 14.92
CA ASN A 251 30.35 26.70 15.95
C ASN A 251 30.40 26.12 17.38
N TRP A 252 30.87 24.88 17.51
CA TRP A 252 30.81 24.09 18.75
C TRP A 252 31.50 24.75 19.96
N GLN A 253 32.58 25.51 19.73
CA GLN A 253 33.30 26.21 20.81
C GLN A 253 32.49 27.39 21.36
N GLU A 254 31.86 28.16 20.48
CA GLU A 254 31.02 29.29 20.86
C GLU A 254 29.77 28.83 21.61
N SER A 255 29.18 27.71 21.18
CA SER A 255 27.96 27.19 21.81
C SER A 255 28.18 26.72 23.24
N ILE A 256 29.31 26.05 23.51
CA ILE A 256 29.69 25.65 24.88
C ILE A 256 30.04 26.89 25.71
N LYS A 257 30.87 27.80 25.19
CA LYS A 257 31.36 28.96 25.95
C LYS A 257 30.25 29.92 26.37
N ASN A 258 29.26 30.12 25.50
CA ASN A 258 28.21 31.12 25.71
C ASN A 258 26.86 30.52 26.13
N ASP A 259 26.80 29.22 26.47
CA ASP A 259 25.58 28.51 26.87
C ASP A 259 24.38 28.80 25.92
N TRP A 260 24.55 28.58 24.61
CA TRP A 260 23.58 28.98 23.58
C TRP A 260 22.15 28.56 23.90
N SER A 261 21.22 29.50 23.78
CA SER A 261 19.79 29.23 23.73
C SER A 261 19.35 28.69 22.35
N LEU A 262 18.10 28.25 22.23
CA LEU A 262 17.53 27.92 20.92
C LEU A 262 17.50 29.13 19.96
N GLU A 263 17.39 30.35 20.51
CA GLU A 263 17.39 31.58 19.71
C GLU A 263 18.78 31.90 19.15
N ASP A 264 19.84 31.72 19.96
CA ASP A 264 21.23 31.87 19.50
C ASP A 264 21.53 30.91 18.35
N TYR A 265 21.06 29.66 18.48
CA TYR A 265 21.20 28.65 17.45
C TYR A 265 20.41 29.02 16.18
N TYR A 266 19.19 29.55 16.32
CA TYR A 266 18.39 30.07 15.21
C TYR A 266 19.17 31.10 14.39
N TYR A 267 19.80 32.10 15.02
CA TYR A 267 20.51 33.15 14.27
C TYR A 267 21.68 32.60 13.44
N ARG A 268 22.34 31.55 13.92
CA ARG A 268 23.43 30.88 13.19
C ARG A 268 22.93 30.05 12.02
N ILE A 269 21.78 29.39 12.19
CA ILE A 269 21.11 28.66 11.10
C ILE A 269 20.58 29.64 10.05
N GLU A 270 19.93 30.74 10.44
CA GLU A 270 19.43 31.78 9.51
C GLU A 270 20.57 32.36 8.67
N LYS A 271 21.70 32.66 9.31
CA LYS A 271 22.90 33.09 8.60
C LYS A 271 23.37 32.05 7.59
N PHE A 272 23.51 30.78 8.00
CA PHE A 272 23.95 29.70 7.11
C PHE A 272 22.99 29.49 5.92
N VAL A 273 21.68 29.48 6.17
CA VAL A 273 20.64 29.32 5.14
C VAL A 273 20.69 30.45 4.13
N ARG A 274 20.89 31.69 4.58
CA ARG A 274 21.02 32.87 3.72
C ARG A 274 22.30 32.83 2.91
N ASP A 275 23.44 32.53 3.55
CA ASP A 275 24.75 32.53 2.90
C ASP A 275 24.86 31.42 1.83
N ASN A 276 24.04 30.37 1.90
CA ASN A 276 23.99 29.27 0.92
C ASN A 276 22.72 29.27 0.03
N ASN A 277 21.90 30.32 0.08
CA ASN A 277 20.67 30.45 -0.74
C ASN A 277 19.72 29.23 -0.68
N LEU A 278 19.60 28.58 0.48
CA LEU A 278 18.87 27.31 0.62
C LEU A 278 17.34 27.51 0.63
N LEU A 279 16.85 28.68 1.06
CA LEU A 279 15.44 29.05 1.06
C LEU A 279 15.20 30.30 0.21
N LYS A 280 14.16 30.28 -0.64
CA LYS A 280 13.79 31.38 -1.55
C LYS A 280 12.57 32.19 -1.08
N GLY A 281 12.13 32.01 0.17
CA GLY A 281 10.97 32.71 0.73
C GLY A 281 11.28 34.13 1.23
N THR A 282 10.24 34.84 1.67
CA THR A 282 10.39 36.11 2.39
C THR A 282 11.12 35.88 3.72
N LYS A 283 11.65 36.95 4.33
CA LYS A 283 12.32 36.87 5.65
C LYS A 283 11.43 36.20 6.71
N GLU A 284 10.15 36.55 6.75
CA GLU A 284 9.17 35.98 7.68
C GLU A 284 8.86 34.52 7.38
N SER A 285 8.73 34.16 6.10
CA SER A 285 8.52 32.77 5.68
C SER A 285 9.71 31.89 6.03
N ASN A 286 10.94 32.38 5.80
CA ASN A 286 12.17 31.65 6.12
C ASN A 286 12.33 31.51 7.64
N ARG A 287 12.03 32.57 8.40
CA ARG A 287 12.03 32.52 9.87
C ARG A 287 11.09 31.45 10.40
N ARG A 288 9.85 31.40 9.88
CA ARG A 288 8.86 30.37 10.24
C ARG A 288 9.38 28.96 9.94
N GLU A 289 9.92 28.72 8.75
CA GLU A 289 10.43 27.39 8.38
C GLU A 289 11.63 26.97 9.24
N ILE A 290 12.60 27.85 9.50
CA ILE A 290 13.77 27.52 10.33
C ILE A 290 13.34 27.20 11.77
N TRP A 291 12.42 27.96 12.34
CA TRP A 291 11.91 27.64 13.68
C TRP A 291 11.18 26.30 13.74
N LYS A 292 10.43 25.92 12.69
CA LYS A 292 9.86 24.56 12.59
C LYS A 292 10.96 23.50 12.60
N TRP A 293 12.08 23.71 11.92
CA TRP A 293 13.20 22.76 11.92
C TRP A 293 13.79 22.56 13.32
N ILE A 294 14.06 23.67 14.02
CA ILE A 294 14.63 23.65 15.37
C ILE A 294 13.65 23.00 16.35
N ILE A 295 12.39 23.44 16.37
CA ILE A 295 11.39 22.88 17.28
C ILE A 295 11.11 21.42 16.95
N GLY A 296 11.08 21.05 15.67
CA GLY A 296 10.91 19.66 15.23
C GLY A 296 11.99 18.73 15.77
N GLU A 297 13.25 19.16 15.73
CA GLU A 297 14.36 18.39 16.32
C GLU A 297 14.37 18.47 17.85
N PHE A 298 14.01 19.63 18.42
CA PHE A 298 13.90 19.83 19.85
C PHE A 298 12.85 18.90 20.46
N ILE A 299 11.66 18.73 19.89
CA ILE A 299 10.64 17.80 20.44
C ILE A 299 10.84 16.34 19.99
N SER A 300 11.84 16.07 19.13
CA SER A 300 12.06 14.74 18.57
C SER A 300 12.61 13.76 19.60
N SER A 301 11.99 12.58 19.65
CA SER A 301 12.48 11.40 20.37
C SER A 301 12.75 10.21 19.43
N SER A 302 12.79 10.48 18.11
CA SER A 302 12.99 9.47 17.08
C SER A 302 14.41 8.90 17.10
N PRO A 303 14.63 7.62 16.76
CA PRO A 303 15.98 7.04 16.74
C PRO A 303 16.95 7.75 15.78
N ASN A 304 16.44 8.43 14.74
CA ASN A 304 17.21 9.17 13.75
C ASN A 304 17.29 10.68 14.05
N SER A 305 16.94 11.12 15.26
CA SER A 305 17.14 12.49 15.75
C SER A 305 18.64 12.81 15.92
N LEU A 306 19.00 14.08 15.80
CA LEU A 306 20.35 14.57 16.04
C LEU A 306 20.79 14.37 17.49
N THR A 307 19.84 14.38 18.43
CA THR A 307 20.11 14.04 19.84
C THR A 307 20.56 12.59 20.01
N ASN A 308 19.85 11.64 19.40
CA ASN A 308 20.19 10.21 19.47
C ASN A 308 21.41 9.86 18.60
N MET A 309 21.73 10.65 17.58
CA MET A 309 22.96 10.52 16.80
C MET A 309 24.19 11.14 17.48
N GLY A 310 24.00 11.89 18.57
CA GLY A 310 25.07 12.54 19.34
C GLY A 310 25.53 13.89 18.81
N TYR A 311 24.82 14.51 17.86
CA TYR A 311 25.21 15.80 17.29
C TYR A 311 24.67 17.00 18.09
N LEU A 312 23.48 16.87 18.66
CA LEU A 312 22.88 17.89 19.53
C LEU A 312 22.67 17.34 20.93
N HIS A 313 22.86 18.18 21.93
CA HIS A 313 22.50 17.92 23.32
C HIS A 313 21.71 19.11 23.85
N PHE A 314 20.50 18.82 24.36
CA PHE A 314 19.66 19.80 25.03
C PHE A 314 19.72 19.53 26.53
N SER A 315 20.08 20.55 27.30
CA SER A 315 20.20 20.47 28.76
C SER A 315 19.74 21.76 29.42
N LEU A 316 19.41 21.70 30.69
CA LEU A 316 19.03 22.87 31.47
C LEU A 316 20.19 23.86 31.60
N ASN A 317 19.91 25.14 31.38
CA ASN A 317 20.86 26.20 31.68
C ASN A 317 20.75 26.62 33.15
N PHE A 318 21.43 25.91 34.05
CA PHE A 318 21.44 26.24 35.48
C PHE A 318 22.02 27.63 35.79
N ASN A 319 22.88 28.17 34.92
CA ASN A 319 23.48 29.50 35.08
C ASN A 319 22.46 30.62 34.82
N ALA A 320 21.44 30.36 34.01
CA ALA A 320 20.34 31.30 33.73
C ALA A 320 19.25 31.31 34.82
N LEU A 321 19.33 30.41 35.80
CA LEU A 321 18.34 30.30 36.89
C LEU A 321 18.74 31.15 38.10
N ASN A 322 17.87 32.07 38.49
CA ASN A 322 18.01 32.81 39.74
C ASN A 322 17.83 31.87 40.95
N ASN A 323 18.73 31.93 41.93
CA ASN A 323 18.68 31.10 43.14
C ASN A 323 18.65 29.57 42.88
N SER A 324 19.36 29.11 41.85
CA SER A 324 19.43 27.68 41.49
C SER A 324 19.89 26.75 42.62
N GLU A 325 20.64 27.27 43.60
CA GLU A 325 21.07 26.53 44.81
C GLU A 325 19.92 25.90 45.60
N ILE A 326 18.71 26.44 45.53
CA ILE A 326 17.53 25.86 46.19
C ILE A 326 17.24 24.45 45.65
N LEU A 327 17.41 24.24 44.35
CA LEU A 327 17.15 22.95 43.70
C LEU A 327 18.09 21.86 44.23
N PHE A 328 19.34 22.20 44.55
CA PHE A 328 20.33 21.24 45.03
C PHE A 328 20.24 20.93 46.52
N ASN A 329 19.47 21.72 47.27
CA ASN A 329 19.38 21.63 48.73
C ASN A 329 18.00 21.18 49.24
N LEU A 330 17.14 20.64 48.36
CA LEU A 330 15.82 20.13 48.75
C LEU A 330 15.95 18.99 49.78
N PRO A 331 15.53 19.17 51.06
CA PRO A 331 15.81 18.20 52.12
C PRO A 331 15.26 16.81 51.84
N MET A 332 14.15 16.73 51.10
CA MET A 332 13.49 15.48 50.77
C MET A 332 14.33 14.59 49.83
N LEU A 333 15.01 15.17 48.82
CA LEU A 333 15.88 14.42 47.90
C LEU A 333 17.27 14.17 48.51
N VAL A 334 17.82 15.16 49.23
CA VAL A 334 19.13 15.00 49.89
C VAL A 334 19.08 13.90 50.96
N LYS A 335 18.00 13.83 51.76
CA LYS A 335 17.79 12.72 52.72
C LYS A 335 17.64 11.36 52.05
N LYS A 336 17.25 11.32 50.77
CA LYS A 336 17.15 10.11 49.94
C LYS A 336 18.47 9.82 49.19
N GLY A 337 19.57 10.46 49.57
CA GLY A 337 20.91 10.15 49.08
C GLY A 337 21.22 10.60 47.66
N PHE A 338 20.58 11.69 47.18
CA PHE A 338 20.93 12.31 45.90
C PHE A 338 22.13 13.27 46.08
N SER A 339 23.16 13.11 45.25
CA SER A 339 24.26 14.08 45.15
C SER A 339 23.84 15.32 44.34
N ARG A 340 24.67 16.38 44.38
CA ARG A 340 24.46 17.58 43.56
C ARG A 340 24.47 17.24 42.07
N GLU A 341 25.41 16.41 41.59
CA GLU A 341 25.44 16.00 40.18
C GLU A 341 24.22 15.14 39.80
N GLU A 342 23.82 14.22 40.68
CA GLU A 342 22.63 13.39 40.44
C GLU A 342 21.34 14.22 40.36
N LEU A 343 21.22 15.28 41.17
CA LEU A 343 20.11 16.23 41.08
C LEU A 343 20.11 17.00 39.77
N MET A 344 21.28 17.43 39.27
CA MET A 344 21.37 18.07 37.95
C MET A 344 20.85 17.13 36.84
N VAL A 345 21.25 15.87 36.86
CA VAL A 345 20.78 14.85 35.91
C VAL A 345 19.28 14.58 36.08
N PHE A 346 18.79 14.52 37.31
CA PHE A 346 17.39 14.29 37.61
C PHE A 346 16.49 15.44 37.12
N TYR A 347 16.89 16.70 37.34
CA TYR A 347 16.14 17.84 36.82
C TYR A 347 16.15 17.92 35.30
N ASN A 348 17.27 17.59 34.66
CA ASN A 348 17.32 17.42 33.21
C ASN A 348 16.32 16.37 32.74
N TYR A 349 16.26 15.18 33.39
CA TYR A 349 15.27 14.15 33.06
C TYR A 349 13.82 14.65 33.19
N LEU A 350 13.50 15.38 34.27
CA LEU A 350 12.15 15.90 34.49
C LEU A 350 11.74 16.91 33.43
N LEU A 351 12.61 17.86 33.05
CA LEU A 351 12.25 18.87 32.05
C LEU A 351 12.28 18.29 30.62
N ASP A 352 13.11 17.28 30.38
CA ASP A 352 13.09 16.51 29.13
C ASP A 352 11.72 15.85 28.89
N GLN A 353 10.95 15.54 29.94
CA GLN A 353 9.57 15.09 29.80
C GLN A 353 8.69 16.15 29.12
N PHE A 354 8.82 17.43 29.49
CA PHE A 354 8.06 18.51 28.85
C PHE A 354 8.40 18.60 27.36
N ARG A 355 9.68 18.47 27.01
CA ARG A 355 10.14 18.43 25.62
C ARG A 355 9.55 17.25 24.84
N ILE A 356 9.69 16.02 25.38
CA ILE A 356 9.23 14.77 24.74
C ILE A 356 7.70 14.76 24.53
N TYR A 357 6.94 15.27 25.51
CA TYR A 357 5.48 15.35 25.45
C TYR A 357 4.97 16.67 24.85
N ARG A 358 5.84 17.48 24.24
CA ARG A 358 5.48 18.72 23.53
C ARG A 358 4.81 19.78 24.42
N ALA A 359 5.00 19.68 25.73
CA ALA A 359 4.49 20.59 26.74
C ALA A 359 5.40 21.82 26.86
N ILE A 360 5.60 22.49 25.73
CA ILE A 360 6.45 23.67 25.61
C ILE A 360 5.62 24.84 25.12
N GLU A 361 6.08 26.05 25.43
CA GLU A 361 5.57 27.25 24.78
C GLU A 361 6.20 27.35 23.38
N TYR A 362 5.37 27.22 22.34
CA TYR A 362 5.84 27.32 20.97
C TYR A 362 6.18 28.79 20.63
N PRO A 363 7.22 29.06 19.83
CA PRO A 363 7.46 30.39 19.30
C PRO A 363 6.24 30.91 18.53
N GLU A 364 5.93 32.21 18.61
CA GLU A 364 4.75 32.84 18.00
C GLU A 364 4.54 32.48 16.51
N TYR A 365 5.64 32.25 15.78
CA TYR A 365 5.61 31.93 14.35
C TYR A 365 5.33 30.45 14.03
N VAL A 366 5.29 29.57 15.02
CA VAL A 366 5.17 28.11 14.87
C VAL A 366 3.84 27.64 15.44
N ASP A 367 2.99 27.12 14.57
CA ASP A 367 1.72 26.51 14.97
C ASP A 367 1.93 25.02 15.34
N PRO A 368 1.60 24.57 16.57
CA PRO A 368 1.72 23.17 16.97
C PRO A 368 0.84 22.22 16.14
N SER A 369 -0.20 22.75 15.48
CA SER A 369 -1.10 21.99 14.60
C SER A 369 -0.61 21.84 13.15
N ASP A 370 0.51 22.49 12.80
CA ASP A 370 1.12 22.42 11.46
C ASP A 370 1.41 20.96 11.05
N SER A 371 1.19 20.67 9.76
CA SER A 371 1.39 19.32 9.21
C SER A 371 2.83 18.84 9.30
N TYR A 372 3.80 19.75 9.46
CA TYR A 372 5.19 19.42 9.74
C TYR A 372 5.37 18.57 11.01
N PHE A 373 4.52 18.75 12.04
CA PHE A 373 4.59 18.00 13.31
C PHE A 373 3.73 16.73 13.33
N SER A 374 3.17 16.35 12.17
CA SER A 374 2.41 15.10 11.96
C SER A 374 3.27 13.89 12.35
N PRO A 375 2.68 12.83 12.95
CA PRO A 375 1.25 12.51 13.04
C PRO A 375 0.54 12.98 14.30
N VAL A 376 1.25 13.62 15.23
CA VAL A 376 0.66 14.03 16.51
C VAL A 376 0.20 15.49 16.45
N ASN A 377 0.91 16.40 15.76
CA ASN A 377 0.54 17.82 15.48
C ASN A 377 -0.57 18.43 16.37
N VAL A 378 -0.33 18.41 17.68
CA VAL A 378 -1.17 18.99 18.73
C VAL A 378 -0.26 19.59 19.81
N GLN A 379 -0.79 20.52 20.58
CA GLN A 379 -0.13 21.14 21.73
C GLN A 379 -0.03 20.13 22.88
N GLY A 380 1.13 20.01 23.52
CA GLY A 380 1.27 19.23 24.75
C GLY A 380 1.03 20.07 26.00
N GLY A 381 0.79 19.41 27.12
CA GLY A 381 0.71 20.06 28.43
C GLY A 381 0.78 19.08 29.59
N PHE A 382 1.16 19.56 30.77
CA PHE A 382 1.05 18.80 32.01
C PHE A 382 0.02 19.44 32.93
N CYS A 383 -0.81 18.65 33.60
CA CYS A 383 -1.57 19.11 34.77
C CYS A 383 -1.20 18.27 35.98
N ARG A 384 -1.61 18.68 37.18
CA ARG A 384 -1.31 17.96 38.42
C ARG A 384 -1.81 16.52 38.37
N VAL A 385 -3.12 16.35 38.17
CA VAL A 385 -3.83 15.07 38.05
C VAL A 385 -5.04 15.30 37.13
N ILE A 386 -5.30 14.38 36.20
CA ILE A 386 -6.53 14.37 35.40
C ILE A 386 -7.63 13.65 36.20
N GLU A 387 -8.62 14.40 36.68
CA GLU A 387 -9.71 13.86 37.52
C GLU A 387 -10.83 13.20 36.70
N ASN A 388 -11.14 13.75 35.52
CA ASN A 388 -12.15 13.19 34.60
C ASN A 388 -11.48 12.61 33.35
N ARG A 389 -11.65 11.30 33.12
CA ARG A 389 -11.00 10.58 32.02
C ARG A 389 -11.50 11.00 30.64
N ASN A 390 -12.77 11.38 30.50
CA ASN A 390 -13.33 11.85 29.23
C ASN A 390 -12.73 13.18 28.79
N SER A 391 -12.19 13.95 29.73
CA SER A 391 -11.63 15.26 29.46
C SER A 391 -10.30 15.21 28.72
N ARG A 392 -9.58 14.07 28.73
CA ARG A 392 -8.30 13.83 27.98
C ARG A 392 -8.37 14.14 26.48
N HIS A 393 -9.55 14.36 25.92
CA HIS A 393 -9.81 14.59 24.50
C HIS A 393 -10.13 16.05 24.16
N LEU A 394 -9.44 17.00 24.80
CA LEU A 394 -9.54 18.39 24.38
C LEU A 394 -8.99 18.54 22.95
N ARG A 395 -9.81 19.05 22.03
CA ARG A 395 -9.45 19.18 20.63
C ARG A 395 -8.21 20.09 20.48
N GLY A 396 -7.12 19.54 19.95
CA GLY A 396 -5.88 20.28 19.72
C GLY A 396 -4.84 20.18 20.84
N TYR A 397 -5.15 19.49 21.94
CA TYR A 397 -4.23 19.28 23.07
C TYR A 397 -4.00 17.78 23.37
N ASP A 398 -2.81 17.45 23.85
CA ASP A 398 -2.45 16.17 24.49
C ASP A 398 -1.91 16.44 25.91
N ILE A 399 -2.80 16.37 26.89
CA ILE A 399 -2.49 16.72 28.29
C ILE A 399 -2.14 15.46 29.08
N LYS A 400 -1.02 15.51 29.83
CA LYS A 400 -0.54 14.42 30.68
C LYS A 400 -0.68 14.75 32.16
N SER A 401 -1.04 13.75 32.96
CA SER A 401 -1.02 13.87 34.42
C SER A 401 0.43 13.82 34.91
N TRP A 402 0.86 14.81 35.69
CA TRP A 402 2.16 14.77 36.37
C TRP A 402 2.24 13.56 37.32
N ILE A 403 1.15 13.34 38.05
CA ILE A 403 0.97 12.27 39.04
C ILE A 403 -0.08 11.30 38.50
N PRO A 404 0.10 9.97 38.61
CA PRO A 404 -0.88 9.04 38.04
C PRO A 404 -2.28 9.26 38.60
N SER A 405 -3.34 9.21 37.81
CA SER A 405 -4.69 9.51 38.29
C SER A 405 -5.24 8.47 39.26
N GLU A 406 -4.80 7.21 39.13
CA GLU A 406 -5.30 6.07 39.91
C GLU A 406 -4.18 5.15 40.38
N GLU A 407 -4.49 4.29 41.36
CA GLU A 407 -3.55 3.33 41.92
C GLU A 407 -3.09 2.26 40.92
N ARG A 408 -3.94 1.86 39.96
CA ARG A 408 -3.57 0.91 38.90
C ARG A 408 -2.61 1.48 37.85
N PHE A 409 -2.55 2.80 37.73
CA PHE A 409 -1.71 3.47 36.74
C PHE A 409 -0.32 3.75 37.30
N THR A 410 0.65 3.82 36.39
CA THR A 410 1.96 4.38 36.66
C THR A 410 2.29 5.37 35.54
N ASN A 411 3.37 6.11 35.67
CA ASN A 411 3.89 6.93 34.58
C ASN A 411 5.42 6.87 34.58
N SER A 412 6.05 7.41 33.55
CA SER A 412 7.50 7.32 33.36
C SER A 412 8.28 7.95 34.52
N ARG A 413 7.74 9.02 35.12
CA ARG A 413 8.34 9.75 36.25
C ARG A 413 8.30 8.91 37.53
N LEU A 414 7.14 8.34 37.87
CA LEU A 414 6.96 7.50 39.05
C LEU A 414 7.82 6.24 38.97
N ASP A 415 7.76 5.52 37.84
CA ASP A 415 8.55 4.31 37.61
C ASP A 415 10.06 4.57 37.75
N TYR A 416 10.57 5.64 37.14
CA TYR A 416 12.00 5.95 37.22
C TYR A 416 12.43 6.29 38.64
N LEU A 417 11.66 7.13 39.36
CA LEU A 417 11.98 7.52 40.73
C LEU A 417 11.95 6.31 41.68
N MET A 418 10.98 5.41 41.54
CA MET A 418 10.94 4.14 42.29
C MET A 418 12.17 3.28 42.05
N ARG A 419 12.64 3.18 40.79
CA ARG A 419 13.82 2.38 40.45
C ARG A 419 15.13 3.02 40.94
N ILE A 420 15.23 4.35 40.95
CA ILE A 420 16.35 5.05 41.58
C ILE A 420 16.38 4.77 43.08
N TYR A 421 15.25 4.91 43.79
CA TYR A 421 15.18 4.63 45.22
C TYR A 421 15.60 3.19 45.54
N LYS A 422 15.07 2.22 44.79
CA LYS A 422 15.46 0.81 44.92
C LYS A 422 16.96 0.60 44.72
N SER A 423 17.56 1.24 43.72
CA SER A 423 19.01 1.13 43.45
C SER A 423 19.88 1.71 44.59
N LYS A 424 19.35 2.69 45.33
CA LYS A 424 19.99 3.31 46.49
C LYS A 424 19.67 2.60 47.81
N GLY A 425 18.98 1.45 47.77
CA GLY A 425 18.59 0.68 48.96
C GLY A 425 17.44 1.30 49.76
N ILE A 426 16.69 2.24 49.18
CA ILE A 426 15.57 2.90 49.81
C ILE A 426 14.29 2.15 49.45
N TYR A 427 13.68 1.52 50.45
CA TYR A 427 12.37 0.89 50.31
C TYR A 427 11.29 1.96 50.52
N ALA A 428 10.68 2.40 49.43
CA ALA A 428 9.52 3.28 49.43
C ALA A 428 8.41 2.58 48.64
N ASP A 429 7.20 2.59 49.18
CA ASP A 429 6.06 2.05 48.45
C ASP A 429 5.60 3.02 47.34
N LYS A 430 4.63 2.59 46.53
CA LYS A 430 4.11 3.41 45.43
C LYS A 430 3.48 4.73 45.92
N VAL A 431 2.90 4.74 47.12
CA VAL A 431 2.20 5.90 47.70
C VAL A 431 3.22 6.94 48.18
N ASP A 432 4.31 6.50 48.79
CA ASP A 432 5.42 7.37 49.21
C ASP A 432 6.02 8.11 48.02
N VAL A 433 6.34 7.39 46.94
CA VAL A 433 6.96 8.01 45.74
C VAL A 433 5.97 8.93 45.02
N ARG A 434 4.67 8.60 45.05
CA ARG A 434 3.61 9.49 44.55
C ARG A 434 3.57 10.82 45.33
N ASN A 435 3.67 10.76 46.65
CA ASN A 435 3.72 11.95 47.51
C ASN A 435 4.98 12.79 47.25
N ASP A 436 6.10 12.15 46.91
CA ASP A 436 7.33 12.85 46.53
C ASP A 436 7.18 13.54 45.16
N LEU A 437 6.54 12.90 44.18
CA LEU A 437 6.21 13.54 42.90
C LEU A 437 5.26 14.73 43.06
N GLU A 438 4.30 14.66 43.98
CA GLU A 438 3.42 15.79 44.35
C GLU A 438 4.23 16.98 44.87
N LYS A 439 5.21 16.74 45.76
CA LYS A 439 6.09 17.81 46.24
C LYS A 439 6.95 18.37 45.11
N LEU A 440 7.41 17.53 44.17
CA LEU A 440 8.17 17.98 43.00
C LEU A 440 7.33 18.81 42.03
N TYR A 441 6.03 18.56 41.91
CA TYR A 441 5.13 19.40 41.10
C TYR A 441 5.14 20.86 41.57
N LYS A 442 5.28 21.08 42.89
CA LYS A 442 5.36 22.43 43.48
C LYS A 442 6.55 23.24 42.98
N LEU A 443 7.60 22.60 42.45
CA LEU A 443 8.70 23.31 41.80
C LEU A 443 8.26 24.07 40.55
N PHE A 444 7.14 23.72 39.93
CA PHE A 444 6.64 24.40 38.74
C PHE A 444 5.58 25.45 39.06
N THR A 445 4.90 25.33 40.20
CA THR A 445 3.74 26.18 40.54
C THR A 445 4.01 27.21 41.64
N GLN A 446 5.02 27.02 42.49
CA GLN A 446 5.30 27.96 43.59
C GLN A 446 6.17 29.15 43.15
N HIS A 447 5.76 30.36 43.54
CA HIS A 447 6.44 31.63 43.18
C HIS A 447 7.90 31.75 43.65
N ASN A 448 8.30 31.00 44.67
CA ASN A 448 9.67 31.00 45.19
C ASN A 448 10.58 29.98 44.48
N SER A 449 10.05 29.19 43.55
CA SER A 449 10.85 28.24 42.78
C SER A 449 11.68 28.97 41.72
N PRO A 450 12.97 28.60 41.54
CA PRO A 450 13.80 29.08 40.43
C PRO A 450 13.22 28.80 39.04
N LEU A 451 12.35 27.80 38.91
CA LEU A 451 11.79 27.37 37.62
C LEU A 451 10.55 28.18 37.22
N VAL A 452 9.87 28.83 38.16
CA VAL A 452 8.51 29.39 37.95
C VAL A 452 8.47 30.47 36.86
N SER A 453 9.56 31.24 36.68
CA SER A 453 9.64 32.28 35.65
C SER A 453 9.60 31.73 34.22
N TYR A 454 9.93 30.45 34.06
CA TYR A 454 9.94 29.73 32.78
C TYR A 454 8.73 28.82 32.62
N VAL A 455 7.82 28.78 33.59
CA VAL A 455 6.57 28.02 33.49
C VAL A 455 5.45 28.93 32.99
N LYS A 456 4.74 28.48 31.96
CA LYS A 456 3.56 29.16 31.42
C LYS A 456 2.32 28.36 31.82
N ASN A 457 1.41 29.03 32.53
CA ASN A 457 0.16 28.43 33.00
C ASN A 457 -0.97 28.84 32.07
N GLU A 458 -1.79 27.87 31.72
CA GLU A 458 -3.00 28.04 30.93
C GLU A 458 -4.16 27.36 31.66
N TYR A 459 -5.29 28.08 31.77
CA TYR A 459 -6.48 27.53 32.41
C TYR A 459 -7.41 26.97 31.34
N LEU A 460 -7.65 25.65 31.40
CA LEU A 460 -8.52 24.94 30.48
C LEU A 460 -9.67 24.29 31.26
N ASP A 461 -10.88 24.38 30.69
CA ASP A 461 -12.07 23.70 31.22
C ASP A 461 -11.77 22.19 31.41
N ASP A 462 -12.24 21.62 32.52
CA ASP A 462 -11.95 20.25 33.02
C ASP A 462 -10.52 19.92 33.48
N PHE A 463 -9.51 20.75 33.20
CA PHE A 463 -8.11 20.47 33.57
C PHE A 463 -7.52 21.41 34.61
N TYR A 464 -8.28 22.45 34.99
CA TYR A 464 -7.85 23.53 35.88
C TYR A 464 -6.58 24.22 35.36
N GLU A 465 -5.42 23.86 35.89
CA GLU A 465 -4.13 24.47 35.57
C GLU A 465 -3.28 23.51 34.73
N VAL A 466 -3.02 23.89 33.48
CA VAL A 466 -2.10 23.20 32.58
C VAL A 466 -0.82 24.02 32.46
N ILE A 467 0.31 23.35 32.70
CA ILE A 467 1.64 23.95 32.67
C ILE A 467 2.39 23.54 31.39
N LYS A 468 3.07 24.53 30.81
CA LYS A 468 4.02 24.42 29.70
C LYS A 468 5.34 25.05 30.12
N ILE A 469 6.43 24.66 29.47
CA ILE A 469 7.74 25.26 29.75
C ILE A 469 8.23 26.13 28.61
N ASP A 470 8.79 27.28 28.94
CA ASP A 470 9.47 28.17 28.01
C ASP A 470 10.78 27.52 27.56
N PRO A 471 10.98 27.26 26.24
CA PRO A 471 12.18 26.62 25.74
C PRO A 471 13.49 27.38 26.02
N SER A 472 13.43 28.67 26.36
CA SER A 472 14.61 29.49 26.71
C SER A 472 15.38 28.97 27.94
N ILE A 473 14.75 28.14 28.77
CA ILE A 473 15.41 27.48 29.91
C ILE A 473 16.45 26.43 29.48
N PHE A 474 16.36 25.94 28.24
CA PHE A 474 17.29 24.95 27.68
C PHE A 474 18.44 25.64 26.95
N LYS A 475 19.63 25.12 27.17
CA LYS A 475 20.79 25.36 26.30
C LYS A 475 20.98 24.24 25.30
N VAL A 476 21.56 24.58 24.15
CA VAL A 476 21.90 23.66 23.07
C VAL A 476 23.41 23.59 22.88
N THR A 477 23.96 22.38 22.98
CA THR A 477 25.41 22.10 22.93
C THR A 477 25.70 20.94 21.97
N PRO A 478 26.94 20.77 21.50
CA PRO A 478 27.33 19.64 20.67
C PRO A 478 27.46 18.38 21.54
N GLY A 479 26.84 17.27 21.14
CA GLY A 479 26.89 16.04 21.93
C GLY A 479 28.27 15.35 21.96
N VAL A 480 28.95 15.26 20.81
CA VAL A 480 30.23 14.51 20.66
C VAL A 480 31.49 15.34 20.92
N LEU A 481 31.41 16.66 20.92
CA LEU A 481 32.56 17.56 21.12
C LEU A 481 32.60 18.19 22.52
N ASP A 482 31.48 18.17 23.24
CA ASP A 482 31.43 18.61 24.62
C ASP A 482 31.86 17.47 25.56
N LYS A 483 33.02 17.62 26.19
CA LYS A 483 33.57 16.62 27.13
C LYS A 483 32.75 16.45 28.41
N SER A 484 31.84 17.37 28.70
CA SER A 484 30.92 17.25 29.85
C SER A 484 29.73 16.33 29.55
N VAL A 485 29.50 15.97 28.29
CA VAL A 485 28.40 15.10 27.88
C VAL A 485 28.87 13.66 27.84
N HIS A 486 28.29 12.84 28.73
CA HIS A 486 28.55 11.41 28.81
C HIS A 486 27.36 10.63 28.24
N TYR A 487 27.66 9.57 27.47
CA TYR A 487 26.66 8.69 26.89
C TYR A 487 26.70 7.32 27.56
N TYR A 488 25.51 6.77 27.81
CA TYR A 488 25.36 5.47 28.42
C TYR A 488 24.44 4.59 27.58
N LYS A 489 24.77 3.30 27.51
CA LYS A 489 23.97 2.28 26.84
C LYS A 489 23.46 1.27 27.84
N CYS A 490 22.17 0.97 27.75
CA CYS A 490 21.56 -0.08 28.55
C CYS A 490 21.88 -1.47 27.99
N ASP A 491 22.31 -2.40 28.85
CA ASP A 491 22.57 -3.80 28.51
C ASP A 491 21.32 -4.60 28.06
N LYS A 492 20.13 -4.16 28.48
CA LYS A 492 18.86 -4.86 28.21
C LYS A 492 18.05 -4.24 27.07
N CYS A 493 17.72 -2.96 27.16
CA CYS A 493 16.91 -2.29 26.13
C CYS A 493 17.75 -1.71 24.99
N TYR A 494 19.09 -1.70 25.11
CA TYR A 494 20.03 -1.14 24.13
C TYR A 494 19.84 0.35 23.83
N LYS A 495 19.00 1.05 24.60
CA LYS A 495 18.79 2.50 24.45
C LYS A 495 20.03 3.25 24.91
N VAL A 496 20.42 4.23 24.11
CA VAL A 496 21.45 5.22 24.44
C VAL A 496 20.80 6.42 25.12
N THR A 497 21.42 6.95 26.17
CA THR A 497 20.92 8.10 26.95
C THR A 497 22.08 8.89 27.55
N THR A 498 21.87 10.18 27.79
CA THR A 498 22.77 11.02 28.60
C THR A 498 22.35 11.08 30.07
N ILE A 499 21.17 10.55 30.40
CA ILE A 499 20.65 10.45 31.77
C ILE A 499 21.17 9.17 32.42
N ASN A 500 22.00 9.32 33.46
CA ASN A 500 22.43 8.22 34.32
C ASN A 500 22.41 8.63 35.79
N ILE A 501 21.64 7.89 36.61
CA ILE A 501 21.63 7.99 38.07
C ILE A 501 21.79 6.56 38.59
N ASN A 502 22.91 6.29 39.27
CA ASN A 502 23.23 4.98 39.85
C ASN A 502 23.06 3.79 38.87
N ASN A 503 23.45 3.97 37.60
CA ASN A 503 23.33 3.01 36.51
C ASN A 503 21.89 2.54 36.19
N VAL A 504 20.86 3.29 36.60
CA VAL A 504 19.45 2.97 36.35
C VAL A 504 19.02 3.53 35.00
N CYS A 505 18.50 2.65 34.12
CA CYS A 505 17.99 3.04 32.80
C CYS A 505 16.72 3.92 32.91
N PRO A 506 16.63 5.09 32.24
CA PRO A 506 15.43 5.95 32.29
C PRO A 506 14.24 5.40 31.50
N SER A 507 14.45 4.38 30.65
CA SER A 507 13.35 3.76 29.89
C SER A 507 12.35 3.13 30.85
N TYR A 508 11.07 3.42 30.63
CA TYR A 508 9.97 2.89 31.43
C TYR A 508 10.09 1.38 31.64
N ARG A 509 10.11 0.96 32.90
CA ARG A 509 10.21 -0.44 33.38
C ARG A 509 11.42 -1.23 32.92
N CYS A 510 12.47 -0.57 32.43
CA CYS A 510 13.70 -1.27 32.08
C CYS A 510 14.54 -1.53 33.35
N ASP A 511 14.72 -2.79 33.71
CA ASP A 511 15.62 -3.28 34.78
C ASP A 511 17.07 -3.48 34.31
N GLY A 512 17.42 -3.02 33.10
CA GLY A 512 18.78 -3.07 32.60
C GLY A 512 19.67 -2.01 33.24
N HIS A 513 20.97 -2.26 33.23
CA HIS A 513 21.99 -1.38 33.77
C HIS A 513 22.64 -0.55 32.67
N LEU A 514 22.95 0.69 33.00
CA LEU A 514 23.66 1.61 32.13
C LEU A 514 25.17 1.43 32.25
N HIS A 515 25.84 1.37 31.10
CA HIS A 515 27.29 1.38 31.00
C HIS A 515 27.72 2.53 30.10
N GLU A 516 28.77 3.24 30.49
CA GLU A 516 29.30 4.35 29.70
C GLU A 516 29.86 3.85 28.37
N ILE A 517 29.59 4.59 27.30
CA ILE A 517 30.01 4.26 25.94
C ILE A 517 30.59 5.47 25.23
N ASP A 518 31.51 5.19 24.31
CA ASP A 518 31.97 6.15 23.32
C ASP A 518 30.97 6.14 22.14
N ILE A 519 30.13 7.18 22.07
CA ILE A 519 29.06 7.27 21.08
C ILE A 519 29.61 7.33 19.65
N GLU A 520 30.82 7.86 19.44
CA GLU A 520 31.44 7.93 18.11
C GLU A 520 31.83 6.56 17.60
N LYS A 521 32.39 5.72 18.49
CA LYS A 521 32.71 4.33 18.16
C LYS A 521 31.46 3.48 17.97
N GLU A 522 30.49 3.62 18.86
CA GLU A 522 29.24 2.84 18.83
C GLU A 522 28.44 3.10 17.54
N LEU A 523 28.37 4.36 17.10
CA LEU A 523 27.60 4.75 15.92
C LEU A 523 28.45 4.95 14.67
N LYS A 524 29.71 4.51 14.66
CA LYS A 524 30.64 4.70 13.53
C LYS A 524 30.05 4.21 12.20
N ASP A 525 29.35 3.07 12.22
CA ASP A 525 28.74 2.46 11.04
C ASP A 525 27.25 2.77 10.85
N ASN A 526 26.70 3.68 11.65
CA ASN A 526 25.32 4.09 11.52
C ASN A 526 25.09 4.89 10.22
N HIS A 527 24.11 4.46 9.42
CA HIS A 527 23.77 5.07 8.14
C HIS A 527 23.43 6.56 8.26
N TYR A 528 22.53 6.93 9.17
CA TYR A 528 22.08 8.32 9.33
C TYR A 528 23.21 9.22 9.86
N ARG A 529 24.06 8.70 10.74
CA ARG A 529 25.21 9.44 11.26
C ARG A 529 26.21 9.82 10.16
N LYS A 530 26.53 8.87 9.27
CA LYS A 530 27.35 9.12 8.07
C LYS A 530 26.64 10.09 7.14
N LEU A 531 25.35 9.87 6.90
CA LEU A 531 24.55 10.70 6.00
C LEU A 531 24.55 12.17 6.41
N TYR A 532 24.26 12.50 7.68
CA TYR A 532 24.16 13.89 8.13
C TYR A 532 25.50 14.66 8.13
N THR A 533 26.63 13.96 8.08
CA THR A 533 27.97 14.59 8.04
C THR A 533 28.56 14.67 6.65
N SER A 534 28.22 13.73 5.76
CA SER A 534 28.73 13.69 4.39
C SER A 534 27.77 14.28 3.36
N PHE A 535 26.63 14.84 3.77
CA PHE A 535 25.63 15.38 2.86
C PHE A 535 26.08 16.70 2.23
N GLU A 536 25.92 16.83 0.92
CA GLU A 536 26.08 18.11 0.21
C GLU A 536 24.77 18.91 0.32
N PHE A 537 24.85 20.20 0.63
CA PHE A 537 23.67 21.06 0.89
C PHE A 537 23.02 21.51 -0.42
N GLU A 538 22.55 20.56 -1.21
CA GLU A 538 21.89 20.82 -2.49
C GLU A 538 20.37 20.73 -2.34
N ASN A 539 19.67 21.64 -2.99
CA ASN A 539 18.22 21.54 -3.12
C ASN A 539 17.88 20.49 -4.18
N MET A 540 16.98 19.56 -3.85
CA MET A 540 16.45 18.56 -4.77
C MET A 540 14.96 18.82 -4.97
N VAL A 541 14.57 19.07 -6.23
CA VAL A 541 13.17 19.14 -6.64
C VAL A 541 12.78 17.84 -7.32
N VAL A 542 11.76 17.18 -6.78
CA VAL A 542 11.21 15.94 -7.32
C VAL A 542 9.83 16.21 -7.92
N SER A 543 9.58 15.67 -9.10
CA SER A 543 8.25 15.71 -9.72
C SER A 543 7.85 14.34 -10.27
N GLU A 544 6.55 14.11 -10.39
CA GLU A 544 6.03 12.93 -11.06
C GLU A 544 5.93 13.17 -12.57
N HIS A 545 6.04 12.12 -13.36
CA HIS A 545 5.68 12.16 -14.78
C HIS A 545 4.86 10.93 -15.14
N THR A 546 3.53 11.07 -15.08
CA THR A 546 2.58 9.97 -15.28
C THR A 546 1.50 10.39 -16.27
N ALA A 547 0.76 9.41 -16.81
CA ALA A 547 -0.41 9.65 -17.65
C ALA A 547 -1.60 10.29 -16.89
N GLN A 548 -1.41 10.73 -15.64
CA GLN A 548 -2.42 11.43 -14.85
C GLN A 548 -2.27 12.94 -14.92
N LEU A 549 -1.13 13.42 -15.44
CA LEU A 549 -0.92 14.83 -15.74
C LEU A 549 -1.51 15.13 -17.12
N LYS A 550 -2.14 16.29 -17.26
CA LYS A 550 -2.57 16.77 -18.57
C LYS A 550 -1.37 16.98 -19.48
N THR A 551 -1.58 16.76 -20.77
CA THR A 551 -0.54 16.80 -21.81
C THR A 551 0.28 18.09 -21.77
N GLU A 552 -0.36 19.24 -21.64
CA GLU A 552 0.33 20.55 -21.61
C GLU A 552 1.24 20.67 -20.39
N TYR A 553 0.75 20.28 -19.22
CA TYR A 553 1.52 20.35 -17.97
C TYR A 553 2.63 19.30 -17.91
N ALA A 554 2.40 18.09 -18.46
CA ALA A 554 3.44 17.07 -18.60
C ALA A 554 4.62 17.59 -19.45
N ALA A 555 4.34 18.30 -20.55
CA ALA A 555 5.36 18.95 -21.37
C ALA A 555 6.10 20.07 -20.61
N GLU A 556 5.41 20.85 -19.77
CA GLU A 556 6.06 21.83 -18.89
C GLU A 556 7.01 21.16 -17.89
N VAL A 557 6.58 20.08 -17.24
CA VAL A 557 7.42 19.30 -16.29
C VAL A 557 8.65 18.74 -17.00
N GLN A 558 8.48 18.19 -18.20
CA GLN A 558 9.60 17.71 -19.01
C GLN A 558 10.59 18.84 -19.34
N ASN A 559 10.10 20.01 -19.76
CA ASN A 559 10.95 21.16 -20.06
C ASN A 559 11.72 21.66 -18.83
N LYS A 560 11.07 21.70 -17.66
CA LYS A 560 11.72 22.05 -16.38
C LYS A 560 12.80 21.03 -16.00
N PHE A 561 12.59 19.75 -16.29
CA PHE A 561 13.61 18.73 -16.10
C PHE A 561 14.79 18.93 -17.06
N ILE A 562 14.56 19.16 -18.34
CA ILE A 562 15.62 19.43 -19.33
C ILE A 562 16.45 20.67 -18.93
N LYS A 563 15.78 21.72 -18.44
CA LYS A 563 16.41 22.95 -17.90
C LYS A 563 17.07 22.76 -16.53
N ARG A 564 17.04 21.56 -15.95
CA ARG A 564 17.56 21.21 -14.61
C ARG A 564 16.95 22.01 -13.45
N GLU A 565 15.73 22.51 -13.63
CA GLU A 565 14.92 23.10 -12.55
C GLU A 565 14.27 22.01 -11.69
N ILE A 566 14.00 20.85 -12.29
CA ILE A 566 13.63 19.60 -11.62
C ILE A 566 14.83 18.67 -11.66
N ASN A 567 15.23 18.17 -10.49
CA ASN A 567 16.38 17.27 -10.35
C ASN A 567 15.99 15.81 -10.54
N VAL A 568 14.80 15.43 -10.08
CA VAL A 568 14.36 14.04 -10.09
C VAL A 568 12.99 13.91 -10.72
N LEU A 569 12.86 13.02 -11.70
CA LEU A 569 11.56 12.60 -12.22
C LEU A 569 11.26 11.17 -11.77
N SER A 570 10.11 11.01 -11.11
CA SER A 570 9.50 9.72 -10.84
C SER A 570 8.46 9.44 -11.92
N CYS A 571 8.84 8.65 -12.92
CA CYS A 571 8.06 8.39 -14.12
C CYS A 571 7.45 6.99 -14.14
N SER A 572 6.29 6.87 -14.78
CA SER A 572 5.74 5.59 -15.21
C SER A 572 6.35 5.16 -16.56
N THR A 573 5.63 4.33 -17.33
CA THR A 573 5.99 3.96 -18.71
C THR A 573 6.11 5.16 -19.68
N THR A 574 5.75 6.38 -19.27
CA THR A 574 5.72 7.60 -20.10
C THR A 574 7.10 7.99 -20.65
N PHE A 575 8.18 7.57 -20.00
CA PHE A 575 9.56 7.87 -20.40
C PHE A 575 10.30 6.65 -21.01
N GLU A 576 9.60 5.54 -21.25
CA GLU A 576 10.20 4.38 -21.94
C GLU A 576 10.41 4.63 -23.42
N LEU A 577 9.45 5.26 -24.09
CA LEU A 577 9.44 5.47 -25.55
C LEU A 577 9.42 6.96 -25.92
N GLY A 578 10.19 7.32 -26.95
CA GLY A 578 9.93 8.51 -27.77
C GLY A 578 10.28 9.90 -27.22
N VAL A 579 10.65 10.06 -25.95
CA VAL A 579 10.98 11.38 -25.38
C VAL A 579 12.50 11.58 -25.29
N ASP A 580 13.02 12.65 -25.88
CA ASP A 580 14.40 13.08 -25.69
C ASP A 580 14.49 14.04 -24.49
N VAL A 581 15.11 13.56 -23.42
CA VAL A 581 15.33 14.34 -22.18
C VAL A 581 16.81 14.62 -21.95
N GLY A 582 17.62 14.53 -23.01
CA GLY A 582 19.05 14.65 -22.96
C GLY A 582 19.72 13.38 -22.42
N GLU A 583 21.01 13.52 -22.08
CA GLU A 583 21.89 12.40 -21.77
C GLU A 583 22.10 12.26 -20.26
N LEU A 584 21.43 11.28 -19.66
CA LEU A 584 21.59 10.96 -18.23
C LEU A 584 22.74 9.97 -18.04
N GLU A 585 23.37 10.00 -16.86
CA GLU A 585 24.41 9.01 -16.49
C GLU A 585 23.82 7.83 -15.72
N THR A 586 22.73 8.09 -14.99
CA THR A 586 22.19 7.18 -14.00
C THR A 586 20.68 7.07 -14.08
N VAL A 587 20.17 5.84 -14.01
CA VAL A 587 18.74 5.53 -13.91
C VAL A 587 18.48 4.58 -12.74
N PHE A 588 17.35 4.80 -12.06
CA PHE A 588 16.89 3.94 -10.99
C PHE A 588 15.54 3.32 -11.34
N MET A 589 15.45 2.00 -11.29
CA MET A 589 14.22 1.24 -11.46
C MET A 589 13.75 0.78 -10.08
N LYS A 590 12.62 1.33 -9.62
CA LYS A 590 12.04 1.02 -8.30
C LYS A 590 11.49 -0.41 -8.20
N ASN A 591 11.19 -1.01 -9.35
CA ASN A 591 10.78 -2.41 -9.47
C ASN A 591 11.42 -3.01 -10.72
N MET A 592 11.45 -4.34 -10.80
CA MET A 592 11.88 -5.05 -12.01
C MET A 592 10.92 -4.71 -13.17
N PRO A 593 11.43 -4.23 -14.34
CA PRO A 593 10.60 -4.00 -15.52
C PRO A 593 9.94 -5.29 -16.03
N PRO A 594 8.79 -5.23 -16.73
CA PRO A 594 8.05 -6.42 -17.15
C PRO A 594 8.82 -7.33 -18.10
N THR A 595 9.48 -6.76 -19.11
CA THR A 595 10.21 -7.53 -20.13
C THR A 595 11.65 -7.04 -20.31
N PRO A 596 12.54 -7.86 -20.91
CA PRO A 596 13.89 -7.42 -21.30
C PRO A 596 13.88 -6.19 -22.20
N ALA A 597 12.87 -6.02 -23.06
CA ALA A 597 12.72 -4.86 -23.91
C ALA A 597 12.48 -3.58 -23.09
N ASN A 598 11.57 -3.62 -22.09
CA ASN A 598 11.35 -2.49 -21.20
C ASN A 598 12.61 -2.17 -20.39
N TYR A 599 13.32 -3.20 -19.90
CA TYR A 599 14.58 -3.02 -19.19
C TYR A 599 15.62 -2.31 -20.06
N ALA A 600 15.83 -2.77 -21.30
CA ALA A 600 16.77 -2.16 -22.23
C ALA A 600 16.39 -0.71 -22.58
N GLN A 601 15.11 -0.42 -22.78
CA GLN A 601 14.63 0.94 -23.06
C GLN A 601 14.85 1.89 -21.87
N ARG A 602 14.56 1.43 -20.65
CA ARG A 602 14.77 2.22 -19.41
C ARG A 602 16.24 2.40 -19.10
N ALA A 603 17.03 1.32 -19.16
CA ALA A 603 18.47 1.34 -18.94
C ALA A 603 19.20 2.19 -20.00
N GLY A 604 18.75 2.14 -21.26
CA GLY A 604 19.28 2.93 -22.37
C GLY A 604 18.98 4.43 -22.31
N ARG A 605 18.27 4.89 -21.27
CA ARG A 605 18.21 6.33 -20.92
C ARG A 605 19.48 6.82 -20.23
N ALA A 606 20.32 5.91 -19.72
CA ALA A 606 21.64 6.22 -19.19
C ALA A 606 22.76 5.99 -20.24
N GLY A 607 23.81 6.84 -20.19
CA GLY A 607 25.10 6.63 -20.84
C GLY A 607 25.14 6.74 -22.36
N ARG A 608 24.52 7.79 -22.93
CA ARG A 608 24.59 8.08 -24.37
C ARG A 608 25.89 8.79 -24.81
N ARG A 609 26.71 9.28 -23.88
CA ARG A 609 28.00 9.91 -24.18
C ARG A 609 29.16 8.92 -24.17
N THR A 610 30.18 9.20 -24.98
CA THR A 610 31.44 8.46 -25.05
C THR A 610 32.34 8.61 -23.82
N ASP A 611 32.09 9.60 -22.95
CA ASP A 611 32.93 9.98 -21.80
C ASP A 611 32.41 9.50 -20.43
N SER A 612 31.20 8.94 -20.35
CA SER A 612 30.56 8.55 -19.08
C SER A 612 30.04 7.11 -19.09
N THR A 613 30.30 6.35 -18.02
CA THR A 613 29.77 4.99 -17.86
C THR A 613 28.30 5.03 -17.42
N ALA A 614 27.41 4.33 -18.14
CA ALA A 614 26.01 4.19 -17.76
C ALA A 614 25.86 3.40 -16.44
N TYR A 615 25.07 3.89 -15.50
CA TYR A 615 24.73 3.15 -14.28
C TYR A 615 23.22 2.94 -14.13
N ALA A 616 22.81 1.68 -14.12
CA ALA A 616 21.42 1.27 -13.89
C ALA A 616 21.29 0.50 -12.58
N LEU A 617 20.47 1.00 -11.66
CA LEU A 617 20.11 0.33 -10.41
C LEU A 617 18.67 -0.20 -10.49
N THR A 618 18.46 -1.46 -10.14
CA THR A 618 17.12 -2.07 -10.07
C THR A 618 16.85 -2.59 -8.68
N TYR A 619 15.76 -2.12 -8.06
CA TYR A 619 15.23 -2.67 -6.83
C TYR A 619 14.17 -3.73 -7.15
N CYS A 620 14.30 -4.92 -6.56
CA CYS A 620 13.40 -6.05 -6.73
C CYS A 620 12.48 -6.11 -5.51
N ARG A 621 11.23 -5.69 -5.69
CA ARG A 621 10.19 -5.71 -4.63
C ARG A 621 9.77 -7.15 -4.32
N LEU A 622 8.97 -7.34 -3.26
CA LEU A 622 8.37 -8.63 -2.88
C LEU A 622 7.29 -9.09 -3.88
N ALA A 623 7.70 -9.39 -5.10
CA ALA A 623 6.85 -9.83 -6.20
C ALA A 623 7.51 -10.99 -6.96
N SER A 624 6.69 -11.82 -7.61
CA SER A 624 7.14 -13.05 -8.27
C SER A 624 8.15 -12.79 -9.36
N HIS A 625 7.78 -11.85 -10.22
CA HIS A 625 8.56 -11.40 -11.35
C HIS A 625 9.92 -10.85 -10.91
N ASP A 626 9.93 -9.96 -9.92
CA ASP A 626 11.13 -9.34 -9.37
C ASP A 626 12.12 -10.36 -8.81
N PHE A 627 11.67 -11.33 -8.02
CA PHE A 627 12.53 -12.33 -7.39
C PHE A 627 13.10 -13.34 -8.39
N SER A 628 12.30 -13.76 -9.37
CA SER A 628 12.74 -14.69 -10.42
C SER A 628 13.87 -14.09 -11.25
N ASN A 629 13.71 -12.83 -11.66
CA ASN A 629 14.75 -12.10 -12.39
C ASN A 629 15.92 -11.67 -11.49
N PHE A 630 15.73 -11.52 -10.17
CA PHE A 630 16.85 -11.31 -9.25
C PHE A 630 17.76 -12.54 -9.13
N LYS A 631 17.18 -13.75 -9.17
CA LYS A 631 17.94 -15.02 -9.10
C LYS A 631 18.80 -15.25 -10.34
N ASP A 632 18.33 -14.81 -11.50
CA ASP A 632 19.02 -14.92 -12.78
C ASP A 632 18.93 -13.61 -13.59
N PRO A 633 19.68 -12.56 -13.20
CA PRO A 633 19.56 -11.22 -13.80
C PRO A 633 19.96 -11.17 -15.28
N TYR A 634 20.79 -12.11 -15.75
CA TYR A 634 21.25 -12.15 -17.14
C TYR A 634 20.10 -12.32 -18.13
N LYS A 635 19.01 -12.99 -17.74
CA LYS A 635 17.79 -13.10 -18.56
C LYS A 635 17.15 -11.75 -18.85
N MET A 636 17.25 -10.79 -17.93
CA MET A 636 16.68 -9.46 -18.10
C MET A 636 17.64 -8.53 -18.86
N ILE A 637 18.94 -8.60 -18.55
CA ILE A 637 19.95 -7.70 -19.13
C ILE A 637 20.31 -8.07 -20.57
N SER A 638 20.52 -9.37 -20.83
CA SER A 638 20.93 -9.92 -22.12
C SER A 638 19.84 -10.79 -22.77
N GLY A 639 18.60 -10.65 -22.30
CA GLY A 639 17.45 -11.37 -22.85
C GLY A 639 17.23 -11.07 -24.32
N THR A 640 16.84 -12.09 -25.08
CA THR A 640 16.47 -11.90 -26.49
C THR A 640 15.15 -11.16 -26.57
N VAL A 641 15.14 -9.97 -27.16
CA VAL A 641 13.90 -9.25 -27.48
C VAL A 641 13.26 -9.95 -28.68
N LYS A 642 12.22 -10.75 -28.44
CA LYS A 642 11.45 -11.36 -29.52
C LYS A 642 10.60 -10.29 -30.22
N PRO A 643 10.51 -10.31 -31.56
CA PRO A 643 9.59 -9.42 -32.25
C PRO A 643 8.15 -9.74 -31.83
N PRO A 644 7.29 -8.73 -31.63
CA PRO A 644 5.87 -8.96 -31.37
C PRO A 644 5.27 -9.75 -32.52
N HIS A 645 4.55 -10.82 -32.20
CA HIS A 645 3.84 -11.63 -33.18
C HIS A 645 2.48 -11.00 -33.47
N PHE A 646 2.25 -10.56 -34.71
CA PHE A 646 0.97 -10.05 -35.18
C PHE A 646 0.37 -11.03 -36.18
N GLU A 647 -0.81 -11.53 -35.89
CA GLU A 647 -1.57 -12.36 -36.82
C GLU A 647 -2.55 -11.48 -37.59
N VAL A 648 -2.17 -11.06 -38.79
CA VAL A 648 -3.01 -10.20 -39.65
C VAL A 648 -4.18 -10.99 -40.24
N THR A 649 -4.03 -12.31 -40.37
CA THR A 649 -5.06 -13.25 -40.81
C THR A 649 -6.01 -13.68 -39.68
N ASN A 650 -6.06 -12.92 -38.58
CA ASN A 650 -6.98 -13.25 -37.50
C ASN A 650 -8.43 -12.98 -37.92
N GLU A 651 -9.15 -14.05 -38.23
CA GLU A 651 -10.54 -14.04 -38.70
C GLU A 651 -11.47 -13.18 -37.82
N LYS A 652 -11.26 -13.18 -36.49
CA LYS A 652 -12.12 -12.42 -35.55
C LYS A 652 -11.93 -10.91 -35.69
N ILE A 653 -10.67 -10.47 -35.75
CA ILE A 653 -10.31 -9.07 -35.94
C ILE A 653 -10.82 -8.60 -37.29
N ALA A 654 -10.62 -9.41 -38.33
CA ALA A 654 -11.13 -9.18 -39.67
C ALA A 654 -12.67 -9.03 -39.67
N LYS A 655 -13.42 -9.93 -39.03
CA LYS A 655 -14.89 -9.84 -38.89
C LYS A 655 -15.33 -8.52 -38.23
N ARG A 656 -14.71 -8.13 -37.11
CA ARG A 656 -15.05 -6.86 -36.42
C ARG A 656 -14.80 -5.64 -37.31
N HIS A 657 -13.69 -5.62 -38.06
CA HIS A 657 -13.41 -4.55 -39.02
C HIS A 657 -14.37 -4.55 -40.21
N MET A 658 -14.77 -5.72 -40.69
CA MET A 658 -15.78 -5.88 -41.74
C MET A 658 -17.15 -5.34 -41.27
N TYR A 659 -17.59 -5.70 -40.07
CA TYR A 659 -18.82 -5.18 -39.47
C TYR A 659 -18.75 -3.66 -39.26
N ALA A 660 -17.60 -3.13 -38.83
CA ALA A 660 -17.39 -1.70 -38.70
C ALA A 660 -17.50 -0.97 -40.06
N CYS A 661 -16.97 -1.54 -41.14
CA CYS A 661 -17.12 -1.01 -42.50
C CYS A 661 -18.58 -1.01 -42.94
N ALA A 662 -19.30 -2.11 -42.68
CA ALA A 662 -20.71 -2.26 -43.00
C ALA A 662 -21.59 -1.25 -42.24
N LEU A 663 -21.41 -1.12 -40.92
CA LEU A 663 -22.12 -0.16 -40.09
C LEU A 663 -21.79 1.29 -40.48
N ALA A 664 -20.52 1.58 -40.80
CA ALA A 664 -20.12 2.91 -41.27
C ALA A 664 -20.79 3.27 -42.62
N ALA A 665 -20.92 2.31 -43.54
CA ALA A 665 -21.65 2.50 -44.80
C ALA A 665 -23.15 2.69 -44.56
N PHE A 666 -23.74 1.89 -43.67
CA PHE A 666 -25.13 2.01 -43.24
C PHE A 666 -25.44 3.39 -42.65
N TRP A 667 -24.65 3.86 -41.67
CA TRP A 667 -24.86 5.16 -41.02
C TRP A 667 -24.62 6.37 -41.94
N ARG A 668 -23.88 6.20 -43.04
CA ARG A 668 -23.79 7.24 -44.08
C ARG A 668 -25.11 7.43 -44.83
N LYS A 669 -25.87 6.34 -45.05
CA LYS A 669 -27.18 6.32 -45.70
C LYS A 669 -28.30 6.68 -44.71
N TYR A 670 -28.23 6.14 -43.48
CA TYR A 670 -29.23 6.28 -42.41
C TYR A 670 -28.61 6.92 -41.16
N ARG A 671 -28.41 8.24 -41.20
CA ARG A 671 -27.67 9.00 -40.16
C ARG A 671 -28.39 9.04 -38.81
N GLU A 672 -29.71 8.92 -38.85
CA GLU A 672 -30.61 8.94 -37.70
C GLU A 672 -30.42 7.73 -36.78
N TYR A 673 -29.79 6.63 -37.24
CA TYR A 673 -29.56 5.41 -36.46
C TYR A 673 -28.19 5.36 -35.74
N PHE A 674 -27.41 6.45 -35.71
CA PHE A 674 -26.00 6.41 -35.29
C PHE A 674 -25.73 6.72 -33.80
N ARG A 675 -26.43 7.68 -33.20
CA ARG A 675 -25.91 8.35 -31.98
C ARG A 675 -26.02 7.47 -30.73
N THR A 676 -27.20 6.88 -30.50
CA THR A 676 -27.51 6.16 -29.26
C THR A 676 -28.13 4.79 -29.52
N VAL A 677 -28.16 3.95 -28.48
CA VAL A 677 -28.86 2.66 -28.51
C VAL A 677 -30.36 2.85 -28.79
N GLU A 678 -30.96 3.92 -28.27
CA GLU A 678 -32.34 4.34 -28.52
C GLU A 678 -32.60 4.59 -30.00
N ASP A 679 -31.69 5.31 -30.67
CA ASP A 679 -31.77 5.60 -32.10
C ASP A 679 -31.73 4.31 -32.95
N PHE A 680 -30.89 3.34 -32.58
CA PHE A 680 -30.75 2.12 -33.36
C PHE A 680 -31.86 1.10 -33.07
N PHE A 681 -32.24 0.90 -31.81
CA PHE A 681 -33.13 -0.18 -31.42
C PHE A 681 -34.57 0.25 -31.10
N VAL A 682 -34.83 1.50 -30.69
CA VAL A 682 -36.09 1.83 -29.98
C VAL A 682 -36.96 2.88 -30.69
N ILE A 683 -36.40 3.99 -31.14
CA ILE A 683 -37.22 5.17 -31.47
C ILE A 683 -37.83 5.16 -32.88
N ASN A 684 -37.21 4.45 -33.81
CA ASN A 684 -37.59 4.46 -35.22
C ASN A 684 -38.70 3.44 -35.54
N GLU A 685 -39.57 3.77 -36.49
CA GLU A 685 -40.68 2.91 -36.94
C GLU A 685 -40.17 1.53 -37.40
N LYS A 686 -39.04 1.54 -38.12
CA LYS A 686 -38.30 0.34 -38.47
C LYS A 686 -37.08 0.20 -37.58
N ARG A 687 -36.90 -0.97 -36.99
CA ARG A 687 -35.78 -1.24 -36.08
C ARG A 687 -34.47 -1.26 -36.86
N GLY A 688 -33.43 -0.66 -36.30
CA GLY A 688 -32.10 -0.58 -36.91
C GLY A 688 -31.52 -1.94 -37.31
N PRO A 689 -31.63 -3.01 -36.49
CA PRO A 689 -31.13 -4.32 -36.90
C PRO A 689 -31.84 -4.92 -38.13
N GLU A 690 -33.14 -4.67 -38.28
CA GLU A 690 -33.94 -5.13 -39.43
C GLU A 690 -33.58 -4.32 -40.68
N LEU A 691 -33.55 -2.99 -40.57
CA LEU A 691 -33.17 -2.11 -41.68
C LEU A 691 -31.70 -2.31 -42.10
N PHE A 692 -30.82 -2.62 -41.15
CA PHE A 692 -29.42 -2.96 -41.44
C PHE A 692 -29.32 -4.28 -42.20
N ARG A 693 -30.13 -5.29 -41.84
CA ARG A 693 -30.17 -6.55 -42.59
C ARG A 693 -30.61 -6.32 -44.03
N GLU A 694 -31.67 -5.55 -44.25
CA GLU A 694 -32.14 -5.21 -45.60
C GLU A 694 -31.09 -4.44 -46.41
N PHE A 695 -30.40 -3.48 -45.78
CA PHE A 695 -29.31 -2.76 -46.42
C PHE A 695 -28.16 -3.69 -46.85
N LEU A 696 -27.87 -4.74 -46.09
CA LEU A 696 -26.87 -5.74 -46.45
C LEU A 696 -27.38 -6.68 -47.55
N ASP A 697 -28.66 -7.01 -47.56
CA ASP A 697 -29.28 -7.84 -48.60
C ASP A 697 -29.35 -7.11 -49.96
N GLU A 698 -29.34 -5.76 -49.99
CA GLU A 698 -29.14 -4.95 -51.21
C GLU A 698 -27.76 -5.15 -51.87
N LYS A 699 -26.82 -5.76 -51.16
CA LYS A 699 -25.42 -6.03 -51.58
C LYS A 699 -24.71 -4.82 -52.22
N PRO A 700 -24.52 -3.70 -51.49
CA PRO A 700 -23.93 -2.50 -52.07
C PRO A 700 -22.51 -2.71 -52.61
N ASP A 701 -22.29 -2.45 -53.90
CA ASP A 701 -21.00 -2.67 -54.57
C ASP A 701 -19.85 -1.83 -53.95
N SER A 702 -20.15 -0.61 -53.49
CA SER A 702 -19.18 0.24 -52.80
C SER A 702 -18.69 -0.36 -51.47
N LEU A 703 -19.58 -1.02 -50.73
CA LEU A 703 -19.24 -1.73 -49.49
C LEU A 703 -18.44 -2.99 -49.79
N TYR A 704 -18.84 -3.77 -50.80
CA TYR A 704 -18.11 -4.95 -51.24
C TYR A 704 -16.64 -4.63 -51.61
N ARG A 705 -16.41 -3.59 -52.42
CA ARG A 705 -15.06 -3.14 -52.78
C ARG A 705 -14.25 -2.66 -51.56
N LEU A 706 -14.90 -1.99 -50.61
CA LEU A 706 -14.25 -1.54 -49.37
C LEU A 706 -13.81 -2.74 -48.52
N ILE A 707 -14.70 -3.71 -48.28
CA ILE A 707 -14.41 -4.90 -47.49
C ILE A 707 -13.25 -5.69 -48.14
N LYS A 708 -13.28 -5.92 -49.46
CA LYS A 708 -12.17 -6.57 -50.18
C LYS A 708 -10.83 -5.85 -50.07
N LYS A 709 -10.84 -4.53 -49.92
CA LYS A 709 -9.63 -3.73 -49.75
C LYS A 709 -9.10 -3.77 -48.32
N VAL A 710 -9.99 -3.82 -47.33
CA VAL A 710 -9.63 -3.77 -45.90
C VAL A 710 -9.22 -5.15 -45.36
N ILE A 711 -9.86 -6.21 -45.84
CA ILE A 711 -9.63 -7.58 -45.35
C ILE A 711 -8.56 -8.28 -46.20
N PRO A 712 -7.58 -8.98 -45.59
CA PRO A 712 -6.57 -9.75 -46.30
C PRO A 712 -7.17 -10.78 -47.26
N GLN A 713 -6.54 -10.98 -48.42
CA GLN A 713 -7.05 -11.82 -49.51
C GLN A 713 -7.25 -13.29 -49.08
N GLU A 714 -6.39 -13.77 -48.18
CA GLU A 714 -6.41 -15.14 -47.64
C GLU A 714 -7.72 -15.44 -46.90
N LEU A 715 -8.36 -14.44 -46.32
CA LEU A 715 -9.61 -14.58 -45.56
C LEU A 715 -10.87 -14.41 -46.41
N HIS A 716 -10.75 -14.04 -47.70
CA HIS A 716 -11.93 -13.73 -48.53
C HIS A 716 -12.85 -14.92 -48.73
N SER A 717 -12.27 -16.10 -48.97
CA SER A 717 -13.03 -17.33 -49.15
C SER A 717 -13.59 -17.85 -47.82
N GLU A 718 -12.80 -17.81 -46.75
CA GLU A 718 -13.19 -18.29 -45.42
C GLU A 718 -14.34 -17.47 -44.82
N LEU A 719 -14.29 -16.14 -44.96
CA LEU A 719 -15.34 -15.24 -44.48
C LEU A 719 -16.56 -15.18 -45.41
N GLY A 720 -16.53 -15.84 -46.57
CA GLY A 720 -17.61 -15.74 -47.56
C GLY A 720 -17.87 -14.30 -48.01
N ILE A 721 -16.82 -13.52 -48.30
CA ILE A 721 -16.99 -12.12 -48.75
C ILE A 721 -17.67 -12.07 -50.11
N ASP A 722 -17.32 -12.98 -51.03
CA ASP A 722 -17.86 -13.00 -52.40
C ASP A 722 -19.33 -13.42 -52.48
N ASN A 723 -19.76 -14.32 -51.60
CA ASN A 723 -21.14 -14.81 -51.56
C ASN A 723 -21.99 -14.11 -50.48
N TRP A 724 -21.43 -13.14 -49.75
CA TRP A 724 -22.06 -12.45 -48.62
C TRP A 724 -22.41 -13.40 -47.44
N GLY A 725 -21.75 -14.56 -47.35
CA GLY A 725 -22.00 -15.56 -46.30
C GLY A 725 -21.80 -15.03 -44.87
N TRP A 726 -20.92 -14.04 -44.69
CA TRP A 726 -20.75 -13.36 -43.40
C TRP A 726 -22.00 -12.64 -42.89
N VAL A 727 -22.91 -12.22 -43.77
CA VAL A 727 -24.18 -11.59 -43.37
C VAL A 727 -25.10 -12.63 -42.74
N GLU A 728 -25.12 -13.83 -43.31
CA GLU A 728 -25.86 -14.95 -42.71
C GLU A 728 -25.25 -15.38 -41.39
N GLU A 729 -23.92 -15.41 -41.28
CA GLU A 729 -23.26 -15.69 -40.02
C GLU A 729 -23.60 -14.65 -38.93
N LEU A 730 -23.58 -13.35 -39.30
CA LEU A 730 -23.85 -12.25 -38.38
C LEU A 730 -25.24 -12.36 -37.73
N TYR A 731 -26.23 -12.83 -38.49
CA TYR A 731 -27.64 -12.97 -38.09
C TYR A 731 -28.06 -14.43 -37.86
N SER A 732 -27.14 -15.38 -37.83
CA SER A 732 -27.44 -16.78 -37.50
C SER A 732 -27.94 -16.92 -36.06
N GLU A 733 -28.43 -18.09 -35.66
CA GLU A 733 -28.89 -18.35 -34.28
C GLU A 733 -27.78 -18.05 -33.24
N ASP A 734 -26.53 -18.36 -33.59
CA ASP A 734 -25.33 -18.05 -32.82
C ASP A 734 -24.62 -16.75 -33.25
N GLY A 735 -25.23 -15.99 -34.15
CA GLY A 735 -24.69 -14.75 -34.71
C GLY A 735 -24.58 -13.65 -33.66
N VAL A 736 -23.52 -12.84 -33.78
CA VAL A 736 -23.24 -11.76 -32.81
C VAL A 736 -24.38 -10.73 -32.79
N MET A 737 -24.96 -10.39 -33.94
CA MET A 737 -26.08 -9.44 -34.00
C MET A 737 -27.34 -10.03 -33.34
N THR A 738 -27.67 -11.29 -33.64
CA THR A 738 -28.82 -12.00 -33.05
C THR A 738 -28.73 -12.06 -31.52
N LYS A 739 -27.54 -12.34 -30.98
CA LYS A 739 -27.32 -12.33 -29.52
C LYS A 739 -27.52 -10.96 -28.90
N ILE A 740 -26.98 -9.91 -29.52
CA ILE A 740 -27.15 -8.53 -29.05
C ILE A 740 -28.63 -8.12 -29.08
N ILE A 741 -29.35 -8.48 -30.14
CA ILE A 741 -30.79 -8.25 -30.28
C ILE A 741 -31.55 -8.94 -29.14
N ASN A 742 -31.35 -10.25 -28.98
CA ASN A 742 -32.08 -11.06 -28.01
C ASN A 742 -31.81 -10.58 -26.58
N GLU A 743 -30.55 -10.36 -26.22
CA GLU A 743 -30.17 -9.87 -24.89
C GLU A 743 -30.76 -8.48 -24.62
N PHE A 744 -30.67 -7.56 -25.58
CA PHE A 744 -31.19 -6.21 -25.42
C PHE A 744 -32.71 -6.19 -25.20
N TYR A 745 -33.48 -6.89 -26.04
CA TYR A 745 -34.94 -6.90 -25.93
C TYR A 745 -35.42 -7.71 -24.71
N ASP A 746 -34.72 -8.78 -24.33
CA ASP A 746 -35.03 -9.54 -23.11
C ASP A 746 -34.79 -8.68 -21.85
N ASP A 747 -33.64 -8.00 -21.76
CA ASP A 747 -33.33 -7.10 -20.64
C ASP A 747 -34.30 -5.91 -20.58
N LEU A 748 -34.58 -5.27 -21.72
CA LEU A 748 -35.49 -4.13 -21.79
C LEU A 748 -36.92 -4.54 -21.45
N GLY A 749 -37.40 -5.67 -22.00
CA GLY A 749 -38.72 -6.21 -21.73
C GLY A 749 -38.94 -6.50 -20.25
N LYS A 750 -37.96 -7.14 -19.59
CA LYS A 750 -38.00 -7.40 -18.14
C LYS A 750 -38.05 -6.11 -17.31
N LEU A 751 -37.29 -5.09 -17.69
CA LEU A 751 -37.31 -3.80 -17.00
C LEU A 751 -38.64 -3.05 -17.21
N GLU A 752 -39.21 -3.11 -18.41
CA GLU A 752 -40.50 -2.50 -18.71
C GLU A 752 -41.66 -3.20 -17.99
N GLU A 753 -41.64 -4.53 -17.95
CA GLU A 753 -42.62 -5.34 -17.23
C GLU A 753 -42.56 -5.02 -15.72
N ALA A 754 -41.38 -5.05 -15.11
CA ALA A 754 -41.18 -4.68 -13.71
C ALA A 754 -41.61 -3.23 -13.41
N LYS A 755 -41.37 -2.30 -14.35
CA LYS A 755 -41.84 -0.90 -14.22
C LYS A 755 -43.37 -0.83 -14.22
N ASN A 756 -44.01 -1.54 -15.14
CA ASN A 756 -45.46 -1.58 -15.27
C ASN A 756 -46.12 -2.24 -14.05
N GLU A 757 -45.54 -3.32 -13.53
CA GLU A 757 -45.98 -3.97 -12.29
C GLU A 757 -45.81 -3.05 -11.07
N ALA A 758 -44.66 -2.37 -10.94
CA ALA A 758 -44.45 -1.40 -9.87
C ALA A 758 -45.45 -0.26 -9.93
N ALA A 759 -45.80 0.23 -11.13
CA ALA A 759 -46.84 1.24 -11.32
C ALA A 759 -48.23 0.71 -10.94
N LYS A 760 -48.60 -0.51 -11.38
CA LYS A 760 -49.87 -1.18 -11.00
C LYS A 760 -49.98 -1.39 -9.48
N ALA A 761 -48.86 -1.69 -8.82
CA ALA A 761 -48.78 -1.87 -7.37
C ALA A 761 -48.68 -0.54 -6.58
N ASN A 762 -48.90 0.62 -7.22
CA ASN A 762 -48.79 1.96 -6.63
C ASN A 762 -47.39 2.30 -6.04
N LYS A 763 -46.33 1.59 -6.47
CA LYS A 763 -44.94 1.83 -6.08
C LYS A 763 -44.27 2.84 -7.04
N PHE A 764 -44.84 4.04 -7.17
CA PHE A 764 -44.41 5.04 -8.16
C PHE A 764 -42.92 5.41 -8.09
N LYS A 765 -42.32 5.42 -6.89
CA LYS A 765 -40.88 5.69 -6.72
C LYS A 765 -40.00 4.61 -7.36
N LEU A 766 -40.41 3.35 -7.27
CA LEU A 766 -39.71 2.23 -7.89
C LEU A 766 -39.89 2.25 -9.41
N ALA A 767 -41.09 2.60 -9.89
CA ALA A 767 -41.35 2.76 -11.32
C ALA A 767 -40.48 3.89 -11.93
N ASP A 768 -40.34 5.03 -11.24
CA ASP A 768 -39.45 6.13 -11.66
C ASP A 768 -37.96 5.70 -11.64
N GLU A 769 -37.52 4.96 -10.63
CA GLU A 769 -36.16 4.39 -10.56
C GLU A 769 -35.89 3.46 -11.76
N LEU A 770 -36.81 2.55 -12.07
CA LEU A 770 -36.72 1.65 -13.23
C LEU A 770 -36.72 2.42 -14.56
N GLN A 771 -37.54 3.47 -14.70
CA GLN A 771 -37.54 4.31 -15.89
C GLN A 771 -36.18 5.02 -16.09
N ARG A 772 -35.52 5.46 -15.02
CA ARG A 772 -34.19 6.07 -15.10
C ARG A 772 -33.11 5.04 -15.48
N ILE A 773 -33.24 3.79 -15.03
CA ILE A 773 -32.36 2.68 -15.46
C ILE A 773 -32.57 2.40 -16.95
N ILE A 774 -33.81 2.31 -17.42
CA ILE A 774 -34.14 2.16 -18.85
C ILE A 774 -33.51 3.29 -19.67
N ASN A 775 -33.71 4.55 -19.25
CA ASN A 775 -33.11 5.71 -19.89
C ASN A 775 -31.58 5.64 -19.95
N THR A 776 -30.96 4.98 -18.98
CA THR A 776 -29.51 4.82 -18.92
C THR A 776 -29.04 3.84 -19.98
N ILE A 777 -29.71 2.70 -20.12
CA ILE A 777 -29.40 1.67 -21.13
C ILE A 777 -29.60 2.21 -22.55
N VAL A 778 -30.76 2.83 -22.83
CA VAL A 778 -31.10 3.26 -24.20
C VAL A 778 -30.31 4.50 -24.64
N LYS A 779 -29.89 5.39 -23.72
CA LYS A 779 -29.12 6.60 -24.07
C LYS A 779 -27.60 6.38 -24.12
N ARG A 780 -27.12 5.14 -24.03
CA ARG A 780 -25.69 4.82 -24.23
C ARG A 780 -25.26 5.19 -25.65
N SER A 781 -23.99 5.57 -25.80
CA SER A 781 -23.38 5.70 -27.12
C SER A 781 -23.44 4.35 -27.84
N LEU A 782 -23.95 4.34 -29.07
CA LEU A 782 -24.10 3.11 -29.85
C LEU A 782 -22.75 2.46 -30.15
N ILE A 783 -21.72 3.26 -30.47
CA ILE A 783 -20.36 2.77 -30.70
C ILE A 783 -19.84 2.07 -29.43
N SER A 784 -19.99 2.72 -28.27
CA SER A 784 -19.54 2.13 -27.00
C SER A 784 -20.26 0.82 -26.70
N TYR A 785 -21.58 0.78 -26.92
CA TYR A 785 -22.40 -0.41 -26.70
C TYR A 785 -21.97 -1.58 -27.61
N PHE A 786 -21.83 -1.36 -28.91
CA PHE A 786 -21.41 -2.40 -29.86
C PHE A 786 -19.96 -2.87 -29.65
N SER A 787 -19.09 -1.96 -29.26
CA SER A 787 -17.72 -2.30 -28.92
C SER A 787 -17.70 -3.15 -27.64
N GLN A 788 -18.44 -2.80 -26.56
CA GLN A 788 -18.59 -3.63 -25.35
C GLN A 788 -19.06 -5.05 -25.67
N LYS A 789 -20.04 -5.19 -26.58
CA LYS A 789 -20.59 -6.46 -27.08
C LYS A 789 -19.71 -7.18 -28.12
N ASN A 790 -18.47 -6.72 -28.32
CA ASN A 790 -17.49 -7.30 -29.25
C ASN A 790 -17.94 -7.35 -30.73
N LEU A 791 -18.95 -6.57 -31.12
CA LEU A 791 -19.38 -6.41 -32.51
C LEU A 791 -18.41 -5.49 -33.27
N LEU A 792 -17.96 -4.42 -32.61
CA LEU A 792 -16.95 -3.50 -33.13
C LEU A 792 -15.57 -3.74 -32.49
N PRO A 793 -14.48 -3.31 -33.14
CA PRO A 793 -13.16 -3.26 -32.52
C PRO A 793 -13.14 -2.42 -31.23
N LYS A 794 -12.48 -2.96 -30.19
CA LYS A 794 -12.26 -2.24 -28.92
C LYS A 794 -10.97 -1.42 -28.91
N TYR A 795 -9.91 -1.86 -29.59
CA TYR A 795 -8.61 -1.20 -29.60
C TYR A 795 -8.71 0.18 -30.29
N GLY A 796 -8.52 1.24 -29.50
CA GLY A 796 -8.63 2.64 -29.94
C GLY A 796 -9.87 3.38 -29.43
N PHE A 797 -10.81 2.70 -28.77
CA PHE A 797 -11.97 3.34 -28.14
C PHE A 797 -11.95 3.11 -26.62
N PRO A 798 -11.96 4.17 -25.78
CA PRO A 798 -12.05 4.04 -24.32
C PRO A 798 -13.49 3.68 -23.92
N VAL A 799 -13.91 2.45 -24.20
CA VAL A 799 -15.32 2.02 -23.99
C VAL A 799 -15.66 1.68 -22.54
N ASP A 800 -14.67 1.39 -21.74
CA ASP A 800 -14.82 1.00 -20.33
C ASP A 800 -13.96 1.89 -19.41
N VAL A 801 -13.66 3.11 -19.85
CA VAL A 801 -12.89 4.08 -19.07
C VAL A 801 -13.85 5.02 -18.35
N VAL A 802 -13.62 5.22 -17.05
CA VAL A 802 -14.36 6.16 -16.22
C VAL A 802 -13.42 7.15 -15.56
N ASN A 803 -13.97 8.34 -15.28
CA ASN A 803 -13.22 9.46 -14.74
C ASN A 803 -13.50 9.64 -13.25
N LEU A 804 -12.46 10.04 -12.52
CA LEU A 804 -12.57 10.59 -11.18
C LEU A 804 -12.50 12.12 -11.28
N GLU A 805 -13.66 12.78 -11.17
CA GLU A 805 -13.74 14.23 -11.27
C GLU A 805 -13.18 14.90 -10.01
N VAL A 806 -12.25 15.82 -10.23
CA VAL A 806 -11.64 16.58 -9.13
C VAL A 806 -12.53 17.77 -8.80
N ASN A 807 -13.17 17.71 -7.63
CA ASN A 807 -14.18 18.66 -7.18
C ASN A 807 -13.56 19.79 -6.36
N PHE A 808 -12.41 20.28 -6.82
CA PHE A 808 -11.63 21.28 -6.10
C PHE A 808 -10.97 22.24 -7.09
N HIS A 809 -11.06 23.55 -6.83
CA HIS A 809 -10.64 24.58 -7.78
C HIS A 809 -9.23 25.12 -7.45
N THR A 810 -8.20 24.28 -7.55
CA THR A 810 -6.79 24.72 -7.45
C THR A 810 -6.05 24.58 -8.77
N GLN A 811 -4.84 25.16 -8.87
CA GLN A 811 -3.98 24.97 -10.05
C GLN A 811 -3.59 23.49 -10.22
N GLU A 812 -3.32 22.79 -9.12
CA GLU A 812 -2.94 21.38 -9.16
C GLU A 812 -4.08 20.51 -9.70
N ALA A 813 -5.33 20.79 -9.29
CA ALA A 813 -6.52 20.12 -9.76
C ALA A 813 -6.80 20.36 -11.26
N LYS A 814 -6.44 21.54 -11.79
CA LYS A 814 -6.63 21.85 -13.21
C LYS A 814 -5.67 21.09 -14.12
N ASN A 815 -4.51 20.65 -13.60
CA ASN A 815 -3.44 20.04 -14.38
C ASN A 815 -3.45 18.51 -14.33
N ILE A 816 -4.52 17.91 -13.80
CA ILE A 816 -4.68 16.46 -13.70
C ILE A 816 -5.87 15.96 -14.50
N GLU A 817 -5.74 14.74 -15.01
CA GLU A 817 -6.76 13.99 -15.74
C GLU A 817 -6.76 12.54 -15.22
N LEU A 818 -7.80 12.19 -14.47
CA LEU A 818 -7.86 10.95 -13.70
C LEU A 818 -8.80 9.95 -14.36
N GLU A 819 -8.30 9.25 -15.38
CA GLU A 819 -9.06 8.23 -16.12
C GLU A 819 -8.58 6.81 -15.80
N ARG A 820 -9.52 5.88 -15.64
CA ARG A 820 -9.22 4.45 -15.41
C ARG A 820 -10.21 3.52 -16.08
N ASP A 821 -9.70 2.38 -16.53
CA ASP A 821 -10.52 1.22 -16.84
C ASP A 821 -11.41 0.86 -15.64
N LEU A 822 -12.69 0.57 -15.90
CA LEU A 822 -13.72 0.35 -14.90
C LEU A 822 -13.39 -0.81 -13.97
N GLN A 823 -12.68 -1.83 -14.46
CA GLN A 823 -12.20 -2.96 -13.66
C GLN A 823 -11.26 -2.52 -12.53
N ILE A 824 -10.44 -1.49 -12.78
CA ILE A 824 -9.50 -0.91 -11.81
C ILE A 824 -10.18 0.20 -11.01
N ALA A 825 -11.02 1.01 -11.68
CA ALA A 825 -11.68 2.17 -11.08
C ALA A 825 -12.63 1.78 -9.94
N ILE A 826 -13.30 0.63 -10.04
CA ILE A 826 -14.15 0.12 -8.95
C ILE A 826 -13.37 -0.18 -7.66
N SER A 827 -12.03 -0.13 -7.68
CA SER A 827 -11.15 -0.23 -6.51
C SER A 827 -10.37 1.06 -6.22
N GLU A 828 -9.69 1.64 -7.22
CA GLU A 828 -8.89 2.87 -7.04
C GLU A 828 -9.76 4.12 -6.83
N TYR A 829 -10.93 4.19 -7.47
CA TYR A 829 -11.84 5.35 -7.42
C TYR A 829 -13.10 5.08 -6.59
N ALA A 830 -13.23 3.89 -6.00
CA ALA A 830 -14.32 3.61 -5.08
C ALA A 830 -14.32 4.58 -3.89
N PRO A 831 -15.49 4.85 -3.28
CA PRO A 831 -15.59 5.75 -2.14
C PRO A 831 -14.58 5.41 -1.03
N GLU A 832 -13.99 6.45 -0.43
CA GLU A 832 -12.91 6.38 0.58
C GLU A 832 -11.53 5.93 0.07
N SER A 833 -11.42 5.57 -1.20
CA SER A 833 -10.10 5.32 -1.81
C SER A 833 -9.40 6.64 -2.14
N GLN A 834 -8.08 6.65 -2.04
CA GLN A 834 -7.22 7.83 -2.16
C GLN A 834 -6.28 7.67 -3.34
N VAL A 835 -6.11 8.75 -4.09
CA VAL A 835 -5.28 8.82 -5.31
C VAL A 835 -4.28 9.95 -5.16
N VAL A 836 -3.00 9.69 -5.43
CA VAL A 836 -1.97 10.74 -5.46
C VAL A 836 -1.80 11.22 -6.90
N ALA A 837 -1.87 12.53 -7.10
CA ALA A 837 -1.61 13.16 -8.40
C ALA A 837 -1.19 14.62 -8.21
N ASN A 838 -0.21 15.06 -9.01
CA ASN A 838 0.38 16.39 -9.01
C ASN A 838 0.75 16.87 -7.59
N GLY A 839 1.40 16.00 -6.82
CA GLY A 839 1.88 16.30 -5.46
C GLY A 839 0.80 16.27 -4.37
N LYS A 840 -0.48 16.09 -4.70
CA LYS A 840 -1.59 16.12 -3.74
C LYS A 840 -2.26 14.74 -3.58
N LEU A 841 -2.88 14.54 -2.42
CA LEU A 841 -3.73 13.39 -2.11
C LEU A 841 -5.21 13.77 -2.31
N TRP A 842 -5.87 13.03 -3.19
CA TRP A 842 -7.26 13.21 -3.58
C TRP A 842 -8.11 12.04 -3.08
N THR A 843 -9.13 12.30 -2.26
CA THR A 843 -10.02 11.25 -1.74
C THR A 843 -11.28 11.14 -2.60
N SER A 844 -11.55 9.96 -3.15
CA SER A 844 -12.84 9.68 -3.81
C SER A 844 -13.97 9.61 -2.78
N ARG A 845 -15.10 10.25 -3.07
CA ARG A 845 -16.22 10.36 -2.12
C ARG A 845 -17.57 10.03 -2.71
N TYR A 846 -17.79 10.28 -4.00
CA TYR A 846 -19.09 10.10 -4.63
C TYR A 846 -19.01 9.16 -5.82
N VAL A 847 -20.00 8.29 -5.96
CA VAL A 847 -20.31 7.65 -7.25
C VAL A 847 -21.16 8.63 -8.04
N LYS A 848 -20.71 9.02 -9.24
CA LYS A 848 -21.37 10.05 -10.03
C LYS A 848 -22.78 9.60 -10.42
N LYS A 849 -23.76 10.49 -10.23
CA LYS A 849 -25.14 10.31 -10.67
C LYS A 849 -25.55 11.42 -11.63
N LEU A 850 -26.39 11.10 -12.61
CA LEU A 850 -26.88 12.04 -13.62
C LEU A 850 -28.38 12.30 -13.43
N ARG A 851 -28.86 13.45 -13.89
CA ARG A 851 -30.30 13.76 -13.86
C ARG A 851 -31.03 12.85 -14.87
N ASN A 852 -32.16 12.28 -14.44
CA ASN A 852 -33.03 11.39 -15.24
C ASN A 852 -32.40 10.06 -15.70
N ARG A 853 -31.24 9.68 -15.14
CA ARG A 853 -30.52 8.42 -15.35
C ARG A 853 -30.09 7.84 -14.00
N ASP A 854 -30.07 6.53 -13.84
CA ASP A 854 -29.58 5.86 -12.63
C ASP A 854 -28.81 4.59 -13.00
N LEU A 855 -27.91 4.19 -12.11
CA LEU A 855 -26.94 3.14 -12.39
C LEU A 855 -27.58 1.75 -12.37
N VAL A 856 -27.12 0.87 -13.27
CA VAL A 856 -27.60 -0.51 -13.39
C VAL A 856 -27.20 -1.31 -12.15
N ARG A 857 -28.15 -2.12 -11.65
CA ARG A 857 -27.96 -3.00 -10.48
C ARG A 857 -28.18 -4.46 -10.87
N LYS A 858 -27.30 -5.34 -10.40
CA LYS A 858 -27.38 -6.80 -10.61
C LYS A 858 -27.25 -7.54 -9.29
N LYS A 859 -28.02 -8.62 -9.12
CA LYS A 859 -27.84 -9.62 -8.05
C LYS A 859 -26.74 -10.59 -8.45
N TYR A 860 -25.97 -11.05 -7.47
CA TYR A 860 -24.98 -12.10 -7.67
C TYR A 860 -25.10 -13.19 -6.61
N PHE A 861 -24.73 -14.40 -7.00
CA PHE A 861 -24.65 -15.59 -6.16
C PHE A 861 -23.27 -16.20 -6.31
N SER A 862 -22.60 -16.53 -5.20
CA SER A 862 -21.29 -17.18 -5.23
C SER A 862 -21.14 -18.27 -4.17
N CYS A 863 -20.38 -19.31 -4.51
CA CYS A 863 -20.05 -20.42 -3.61
C CYS A 863 -18.54 -20.66 -3.56
N GLU A 864 -18.05 -21.18 -2.42
CA GLU A 864 -16.65 -21.55 -2.22
C GLU A 864 -16.13 -22.58 -3.23
N CYS A 865 -17.01 -23.44 -3.77
CA CYS A 865 -16.62 -24.39 -4.80
C CYS A 865 -16.20 -23.72 -6.12
N GLY A 866 -16.54 -22.45 -6.34
CA GLY A 866 -16.25 -21.72 -7.58
C GLY A 866 -17.50 -21.35 -8.39
N PHE A 867 -18.69 -21.82 -8.01
CA PHE A 867 -19.95 -21.41 -8.65
C PHE A 867 -20.18 -19.91 -8.52
N PHE A 868 -20.51 -19.24 -9.62
CA PHE A 868 -20.85 -17.83 -9.67
C PHE A 868 -21.91 -17.55 -10.74
N LYS A 869 -22.93 -16.77 -10.40
CA LYS A 869 -24.01 -16.36 -11.33
C LYS A 869 -24.44 -14.93 -11.05
N THR A 870 -24.77 -14.18 -12.09
CA THR A 870 -25.29 -12.80 -12.01
C THR A 870 -26.60 -12.65 -12.78
N MET A 871 -27.48 -11.77 -12.32
CA MET A 871 -28.76 -11.45 -12.97
C MET A 871 -29.25 -10.04 -12.63
N LEU A 872 -30.15 -9.47 -13.43
CA LEU A 872 -30.76 -8.18 -13.10
C LEU A 872 -31.57 -8.26 -11.80
N THR A 873 -31.60 -7.17 -11.02
CA THR A 873 -32.32 -7.16 -9.72
C THR A 873 -33.82 -7.39 -9.83
N VAL A 874 -34.39 -7.13 -11.00
CA VAL A 874 -35.82 -7.34 -11.31
C VAL A 874 -36.19 -8.80 -11.53
N GLN A 875 -35.21 -9.69 -11.68
CA GLN A 875 -35.46 -11.13 -11.86
C GLN A 875 -35.68 -11.80 -10.49
N ASP A 876 -36.69 -12.69 -10.43
CA ASP A 876 -37.15 -13.41 -9.23
C ASP A 876 -36.64 -14.87 -9.19
N GLU A 877 -35.35 -15.06 -9.42
CA GLU A 877 -34.69 -16.36 -9.25
C GLU A 877 -33.96 -16.41 -7.89
N GLU A 878 -34.40 -17.30 -6.99
CA GLU A 878 -33.73 -17.55 -5.71
C GLU A 878 -32.92 -18.84 -5.73
N ILE A 879 -31.60 -18.73 -5.58
CA ILE A 879 -30.71 -19.89 -5.41
C ILE A 879 -30.50 -20.14 -3.91
N ARG A 880 -31.11 -21.20 -3.37
CA ARG A 880 -31.04 -21.55 -1.94
C ARG A 880 -29.87 -22.46 -1.57
N SER A 881 -29.42 -23.30 -2.50
CA SER A 881 -28.25 -24.17 -2.35
C SER A 881 -27.44 -24.17 -3.64
N CYS A 882 -26.13 -24.40 -3.53
CA CYS A 882 -25.24 -24.39 -4.69
C CYS A 882 -25.66 -25.50 -5.65
N PRO A 883 -25.99 -25.20 -6.92
CA PRO A 883 -26.42 -26.21 -7.88
C PRO A 883 -25.31 -27.20 -8.25
N VAL A 884 -24.05 -26.87 -7.91
CA VAL A 884 -22.88 -27.66 -8.26
C VAL A 884 -22.42 -28.56 -7.12
N CYS A 885 -22.24 -28.03 -5.91
CA CYS A 885 -21.71 -28.80 -4.77
C CYS A 885 -22.76 -29.10 -3.68
N GLY A 886 -24.00 -28.64 -3.84
CA GLY A 886 -25.06 -28.83 -2.85
C GLY A 886 -24.92 -28.00 -1.56
N ASN A 887 -23.86 -27.21 -1.41
CA ASN A 887 -23.63 -26.39 -0.22
C ASN A 887 -24.77 -25.37 -0.02
N SER A 888 -25.36 -25.37 1.17
CA SER A 888 -26.47 -24.47 1.53
C SER A 888 -26.02 -23.04 1.86
N LYS A 889 -24.71 -22.82 2.09
CA LYS A 889 -24.14 -21.49 2.35
C LYS A 889 -23.70 -20.84 1.03
N ILE A 890 -24.63 -20.15 0.37
CA ILE A 890 -24.34 -19.28 -0.78
C ILE A 890 -24.21 -17.82 -0.32
N ILE A 891 -23.18 -17.14 -0.81
CA ILE A 891 -23.05 -15.69 -0.67
C ILE A 891 -23.95 -15.04 -1.72
N LYS A 892 -24.93 -14.24 -1.25
CA LYS A 892 -25.83 -13.46 -2.10
C LYS A 892 -25.62 -11.97 -1.87
N GLY A 893 -25.63 -11.18 -2.93
CA GLY A 893 -25.49 -9.73 -2.83
C GLY A 893 -26.00 -8.98 -4.05
N THR A 894 -25.86 -7.66 -4.03
CA THR A 894 -26.18 -6.78 -5.17
C THR A 894 -24.98 -5.89 -5.44
N TYR A 895 -24.65 -5.70 -6.71
CA TYR A 895 -23.64 -4.74 -7.14
C TYR A 895 -24.22 -3.71 -8.12
N MET A 896 -23.60 -2.53 -8.13
CA MET A 896 -23.89 -1.41 -9.01
C MET A 896 -22.72 -1.20 -9.97
N ILE A 897 -23.02 -0.93 -11.24
CA ILE A 897 -22.01 -0.62 -12.27
C ILE A 897 -21.84 0.90 -12.34
N PRO A 898 -20.69 1.47 -11.91
CA PRO A 898 -20.51 2.93 -11.82
C PRO A 898 -20.09 3.55 -13.16
N GLU A 899 -20.92 3.38 -14.20
CA GLU A 899 -20.61 3.80 -15.58
C GLU A 899 -20.47 5.31 -15.79
N PHE A 900 -20.96 6.14 -14.86
CA PHE A 900 -20.79 7.59 -14.94
C PHE A 900 -19.45 8.06 -14.32
N GLY A 901 -18.72 7.18 -13.65
CA GLY A 901 -17.50 7.51 -12.92
C GLY A 901 -17.73 8.01 -11.50
N PHE A 902 -16.76 8.73 -10.98
CA PHE A 902 -16.63 9.08 -9.56
C PHE A 902 -16.29 10.56 -9.39
N ILE A 903 -16.48 11.08 -8.17
CA ILE A 903 -16.15 12.46 -7.82
C ILE A 903 -15.40 12.47 -6.48
N THR A 904 -14.35 13.28 -6.40
CA THR A 904 -13.58 13.53 -5.17
C THR A 904 -14.34 14.42 -4.18
N GLU A 905 -13.86 14.44 -2.94
CA GLU A 905 -14.24 15.50 -1.99
C GLU A 905 -13.66 16.86 -2.40
N ALA A 906 -14.28 17.94 -1.93
CA ALA A 906 -13.87 19.31 -2.24
C ALA A 906 -12.68 19.80 -1.38
N SER A 907 -11.71 18.92 -1.15
CA SER A 907 -10.48 19.19 -0.40
C SER A 907 -9.37 18.27 -0.87
N SER A 908 -8.12 18.73 -0.73
CA SER A 908 -6.93 17.90 -0.90
C SER A 908 -6.09 17.91 0.36
N LYS A 909 -5.24 16.89 0.51
CA LYS A 909 -4.24 16.81 1.57
C LYS A 909 -2.85 16.61 0.97
N GLU A 910 -1.81 16.87 1.75
CA GLU A 910 -0.46 16.42 1.41
C GLU A 910 -0.36 14.90 1.65
N PRO A 911 0.23 14.12 0.72
CA PRO A 911 0.51 12.72 0.96
C PRO A 911 1.45 12.54 2.16
N GLY A 912 1.07 11.66 3.08
CA GLY A 912 1.90 11.32 4.25
C GLY A 912 2.94 10.23 3.96
N ASN A 913 3.63 9.81 5.00
CA ASN A 913 4.57 8.67 4.97
C ASN A 913 3.87 7.30 4.92
N THR A 914 2.54 7.28 4.93
CA THR A 914 1.70 6.09 4.74
C THR A 914 1.16 6.05 3.32
N ARG A 915 1.05 4.85 2.75
CA ARG A 915 0.46 4.69 1.42
C ARG A 915 -1.01 5.13 1.40
N PRO A 916 -1.50 5.64 0.26
CA PRO A 916 -2.91 5.98 0.09
C PRO A 916 -3.83 4.78 0.36
N GLU A 917 -4.95 5.05 1.03
CA GLU A 917 -5.97 4.04 1.30
C GLU A 917 -6.68 3.61 0.01
N LYS A 918 -7.01 2.32 -0.11
CA LYS A 918 -7.82 1.82 -1.23
C LYS A 918 -8.72 0.67 -0.78
N THR A 919 -9.84 0.52 -1.46
CA THR A 919 -10.64 -0.70 -1.39
C THR A 919 -10.19 -1.69 -2.46
N TYR A 920 -10.57 -2.95 -2.32
CA TYR A 920 -10.09 -4.00 -3.22
C TYR A 920 -11.26 -4.79 -3.80
N SER A 921 -11.14 -5.11 -5.08
CA SER A 921 -12.07 -5.97 -5.78
C SER A 921 -11.82 -7.45 -5.48
N SER A 922 -12.87 -8.24 -5.58
CA SER A 922 -12.85 -9.70 -5.61
C SER A 922 -12.04 -10.21 -6.80
N ARG A 923 -11.77 -11.51 -6.77
CA ARG A 923 -11.30 -12.23 -7.96
C ARG A 923 -12.31 -12.09 -9.11
N LYS A 924 -11.83 -12.34 -10.33
CA LYS A 924 -12.68 -12.42 -11.52
C LYS A 924 -13.42 -13.75 -11.48
N HIS A 925 -14.72 -13.71 -11.72
CA HIS A 925 -15.56 -14.92 -11.72
C HIS A 925 -16.11 -15.16 -13.12
N PHE A 926 -16.00 -16.40 -13.60
CA PHE A 926 -16.62 -16.81 -14.84
C PHE A 926 -18.09 -17.15 -14.62
N SER A 927 -18.97 -16.44 -15.33
CA SER A 927 -20.43 -16.52 -15.15
C SER A 927 -21.07 -17.71 -15.89
N GLY A 928 -20.27 -18.56 -16.56
CA GLY A 928 -20.74 -19.78 -17.23
C GLY A 928 -21.19 -19.60 -18.69
N ASN A 929 -21.19 -18.37 -19.20
CA ASN A 929 -21.59 -18.06 -20.57
C ASN A 929 -20.38 -18.01 -21.50
N GLY A 930 -20.44 -18.66 -22.66
CA GLY A 930 -19.43 -18.57 -23.71
C GLY A 930 -19.65 -19.61 -24.81
N ASN A 931 -19.42 -19.22 -26.07
CA ASN A 931 -19.58 -20.10 -27.22
C ASN A 931 -18.31 -20.88 -27.47
N VAL A 932 -18.38 -22.22 -27.49
CA VAL A 932 -17.26 -23.07 -27.90
C VAL A 932 -16.97 -22.82 -29.38
N ILE A 933 -15.70 -22.58 -29.69
CA ILE A 933 -15.24 -22.30 -31.07
C ILE A 933 -14.46 -23.50 -31.57
N GLU A 934 -13.49 -23.92 -30.76
CA GLU A 934 -12.50 -24.90 -31.12
C GLU A 934 -12.17 -25.69 -29.86
N GLU A 935 -12.05 -26.99 -30.04
CA GLU A 935 -11.81 -27.94 -28.97
C GLU A 935 -10.78 -28.94 -29.47
N LYS A 936 -9.70 -29.11 -28.71
CA LYS A 936 -8.63 -30.05 -29.00
C LYS A 936 -8.38 -30.94 -27.81
N GLU A 937 -8.06 -32.19 -28.11
CA GLU A 937 -7.55 -33.15 -27.14
C GLU A 937 -6.05 -33.32 -27.41
N PHE A 938 -5.22 -32.96 -26.42
CA PHE A 938 -3.78 -33.15 -26.50
C PHE A 938 -3.40 -34.44 -25.80
N MET A 939 -2.59 -35.26 -26.47
CA MET A 939 -2.02 -36.47 -25.88
C MET A 939 -0.62 -36.15 -25.34
N ILE A 940 -0.53 -35.92 -24.03
CA ILE A 940 0.74 -35.64 -23.36
C ILE A 940 1.19 -36.92 -22.67
N GLY A 941 2.01 -37.70 -23.36
CA GLY A 941 2.36 -39.05 -22.92
C GLY A 941 1.14 -39.99 -23.00
N GLU A 942 0.70 -40.54 -21.86
CA GLU A 942 -0.50 -41.38 -21.76
C GLU A 942 -1.76 -40.61 -21.34
N ASN A 943 -1.61 -39.32 -21.03
CA ASN A 943 -2.70 -38.49 -20.50
C ASN A 943 -3.40 -37.72 -21.62
N VAL A 944 -4.74 -37.69 -21.57
CA VAL A 944 -5.56 -36.88 -22.48
C VAL A 944 -6.00 -35.62 -21.76
N VAL A 945 -5.54 -34.46 -22.22
CA VAL A 945 -5.95 -33.14 -21.71
C VAL A 945 -6.82 -32.47 -22.76
N LYS A 946 -7.99 -32.01 -22.34
CA LYS A 946 -8.95 -31.35 -23.23
C LYS A 946 -8.84 -29.84 -23.07
N VAL A 947 -8.63 -29.14 -24.18
CA VAL A 947 -8.46 -27.68 -24.21
C VAL A 947 -9.48 -27.09 -25.18
N SER A 948 -10.40 -26.29 -24.65
CA SER A 948 -11.51 -25.70 -25.39
C SER A 948 -11.43 -24.18 -25.36
N ALA A 949 -11.36 -23.54 -26.53
CA ALA A 949 -11.43 -22.09 -26.64
C ALA A 949 -12.87 -21.62 -26.80
N LYS A 950 -13.27 -20.65 -25.98
CA LYS A 950 -14.61 -20.05 -26.01
C LYS A 950 -14.58 -18.55 -26.30
N LYS A 951 -15.54 -18.09 -27.10
CA LYS A 951 -15.82 -16.69 -27.47
C LYS A 951 -16.87 -16.13 -26.50
N HIS A 952 -16.83 -14.82 -26.25
CA HIS A 952 -17.79 -14.12 -25.40
C HIS A 952 -17.89 -14.69 -23.98
N GLY A 953 -16.75 -15.03 -23.38
CA GLY A 953 -16.71 -15.45 -21.99
C GLY A 953 -17.02 -14.27 -21.08
N THR A 954 -18.15 -14.32 -20.35
CA THR A 954 -18.52 -13.25 -19.41
C THR A 954 -17.81 -13.43 -18.08
N LEU A 955 -17.02 -12.43 -17.70
CA LEU A 955 -16.33 -12.34 -16.41
C LEU A 955 -16.88 -11.18 -15.59
N THR A 956 -17.06 -11.40 -14.29
CA THR A 956 -17.54 -10.38 -13.35
C THR A 956 -16.52 -10.13 -12.26
N VAL A 957 -16.34 -8.85 -11.90
CA VAL A 957 -15.51 -8.37 -10.80
C VAL A 957 -16.37 -7.57 -9.83
N ILE A 958 -16.25 -7.83 -8.53
CA ILE A 958 -17.05 -7.17 -7.49
C ILE A 958 -16.15 -6.59 -6.41
N ASN A 959 -16.30 -5.31 -6.09
CA ASN A 959 -15.72 -4.71 -4.91
C ASN A 959 -16.80 -4.57 -3.82
N SER A 960 -16.59 -5.22 -2.68
CA SER A 960 -17.47 -5.16 -1.51
C SER A 960 -16.90 -4.31 -0.37
N GLY A 961 -16.03 -3.34 -0.66
CA GLY A 961 -15.39 -2.49 0.35
C GLY A 961 -14.57 -3.32 1.33
N LYS A 962 -14.86 -3.20 2.63
CA LYS A 962 -14.31 -4.04 3.72
C LYS A 962 -15.18 -5.30 3.96
N GLY A 963 -15.65 -5.94 2.89
CA GLY A 963 -16.49 -7.15 2.92
C GLY A 963 -17.99 -6.95 3.15
N LEU A 964 -18.43 -5.79 3.63
CA LEU A 964 -19.86 -5.51 3.88
C LEU A 964 -20.57 -4.82 2.70
N GLY A 965 -19.84 -4.36 1.68
CA GLY A 965 -20.37 -3.46 0.64
C GLY A 965 -20.29 -1.99 1.06
N PHE A 966 -20.62 -1.08 0.14
CA PHE A 966 -20.61 0.36 0.34
C PHE A 966 -21.99 0.86 0.76
N TYR A 967 -22.02 1.88 1.62
CA TYR A 967 -23.21 2.69 1.85
C TYR A 967 -23.22 3.85 0.88
N ILE A 968 -24.08 3.80 -0.13
CA ILE A 968 -24.19 4.83 -1.18
C ILE A 968 -25.52 5.58 -1.02
N CYS A 969 -25.46 6.91 -0.99
CA CYS A 969 -26.64 7.77 -0.96
C CYS A 969 -27.41 7.65 -2.28
N LYS A 970 -28.69 7.30 -2.21
CA LYS A 970 -29.53 7.10 -3.40
C LYS A 970 -29.69 8.36 -4.26
N MET A 971 -29.57 9.55 -3.67
CA MET A 971 -29.80 10.83 -4.35
C MET A 971 -28.52 11.47 -4.92
N CYS A 972 -27.49 11.66 -4.09
CA CYS A 972 -26.29 12.41 -4.48
C CYS A 972 -25.07 11.53 -4.76
N GLY A 973 -25.15 10.22 -4.48
CA GLY A 973 -24.05 9.29 -4.72
C GLY A 973 -22.93 9.30 -3.68
N TYR A 974 -23.06 10.07 -2.58
CA TYR A 974 -22.11 10.05 -1.46
C TYR A 974 -21.91 8.61 -0.95
N GLY A 975 -20.66 8.15 -0.89
CA GLY A 975 -20.28 6.81 -0.48
C GLY A 975 -19.42 6.78 0.78
N THR A 976 -19.59 5.73 1.57
CA THR A 976 -18.74 5.40 2.73
C THR A 976 -18.74 3.89 2.97
N VAL A 977 -17.67 3.35 3.56
CA VAL A 977 -17.53 1.91 3.83
C VAL A 977 -17.97 1.54 5.25
N ASP A 978 -17.90 2.48 6.20
CA ASP A 978 -18.05 2.17 7.63
C ASP A 978 -19.42 2.63 8.21
N LYS A 979 -19.58 3.93 8.52
CA LYS A 979 -20.75 4.46 9.24
C LYS A 979 -21.59 5.39 8.37
N ILE A 980 -22.91 5.19 8.37
CA ILE A 980 -23.85 6.09 7.70
C ILE A 980 -23.92 7.42 8.46
N PRO A 981 -23.56 8.56 7.85
CA PRO A 981 -23.67 9.86 8.50
C PRO A 981 -25.13 10.33 8.58
N SER A 982 -25.49 11.03 9.66
CA SER A 982 -26.84 11.60 9.87
C SER A 982 -27.20 12.69 8.85
N SER A 983 -26.20 13.44 8.39
CA SER A 983 -26.28 14.33 7.23
C SER A 983 -24.93 14.38 6.54
N HIS A 984 -24.91 14.60 5.23
CA HIS A 984 -23.68 14.69 4.42
C HIS A 984 -23.81 15.83 3.41
N LYS A 985 -22.69 16.25 2.81
CA LYS A 985 -22.71 17.24 1.73
C LYS A 985 -22.76 16.52 0.38
N ASP A 986 -23.54 17.01 -0.57
CA ASP A 986 -23.46 16.61 -1.98
C ASP A 986 -22.18 17.16 -2.63
N SER A 987 -21.91 16.79 -3.88
CA SER A 987 -20.73 17.26 -4.62
C SER A 987 -20.70 18.78 -4.81
N ASN A 988 -21.82 19.49 -4.68
CA ASN A 988 -21.85 20.96 -4.76
C ASN A 988 -21.74 21.62 -3.38
N GLY A 989 -21.48 20.85 -2.32
CA GLY A 989 -21.37 21.35 -0.95
C GLY A 989 -22.70 21.55 -0.22
N LYS A 990 -23.85 21.19 -0.81
CA LYS A 990 -25.18 21.35 -0.18
C LYS A 990 -25.51 20.17 0.74
N THR A 991 -26.19 20.43 1.84
CA THR A 991 -26.57 19.37 2.79
C THR A 991 -27.62 18.44 2.21
N CYS A 992 -27.34 17.14 2.21
CA CYS A 992 -28.22 16.06 1.80
C CYS A 992 -28.56 15.16 3.00
N LYS A 993 -29.84 14.78 3.11
CA LYS A 993 -30.37 13.86 4.15
C LYS A 993 -31.09 12.65 3.53
N ALA A 994 -30.74 12.31 2.29
CA ALA A 994 -31.37 11.20 1.59
C ALA A 994 -30.94 9.85 2.17
N LYS A 995 -31.72 8.81 1.86
CA LYS A 995 -31.47 7.43 2.32
C LYS A 995 -30.27 6.81 1.60
N PHE A 996 -29.58 5.95 2.33
CA PHE A 996 -28.49 5.12 1.83
C PHE A 996 -28.99 3.76 1.39
N GLU A 997 -28.33 3.18 0.39
CA GLU A 997 -28.42 1.76 0.05
C GLU A 997 -27.08 1.07 0.31
N LYS A 998 -27.15 -0.18 0.75
CA LYS A 998 -25.97 -1.02 0.97
C LYS A 998 -25.75 -1.85 -0.30
N ILE A 999 -24.67 -1.60 -1.02
CA ILE A 999 -24.44 -2.18 -2.35
C ILE A 999 -22.93 -2.34 -2.62
N SER A 1000 -22.55 -3.40 -3.34
CA SER A 1000 -21.17 -3.54 -3.85
C SER A 1000 -21.00 -2.72 -5.14
N LEU A 1001 -19.77 -2.40 -5.52
CA LEU A 1001 -19.47 -1.93 -6.87
C LEU A 1001 -19.05 -3.12 -7.72
N GLY A 1002 -19.37 -3.15 -9.01
CA GLY A 1002 -18.93 -4.25 -9.85
C GLY A 1002 -18.98 -3.93 -11.34
N TYR A 1003 -18.39 -4.81 -12.12
CA TYR A 1003 -18.25 -4.65 -13.56
C TYR A 1003 -18.24 -6.02 -14.25
N ASP A 1004 -18.98 -6.13 -15.34
CA ASP A 1004 -19.04 -7.31 -16.20
C ASP A 1004 -18.31 -6.97 -17.50
N PHE A 1005 -17.39 -7.84 -17.93
CA PHE A 1005 -16.69 -7.70 -19.20
C PHE A 1005 -16.66 -9.02 -19.95
N GLU A 1006 -16.65 -8.93 -21.28
CA GLU A 1006 -16.53 -10.08 -22.16
C GLU A 1006 -15.11 -10.16 -22.74
N THR A 1007 -14.51 -11.34 -22.67
CA THR A 1007 -13.19 -11.63 -23.24
C THR A 1007 -13.15 -13.03 -23.86
N ASP A 1008 -12.06 -13.34 -24.57
CA ASP A 1008 -11.77 -14.69 -25.02
C ASP A 1008 -11.24 -15.52 -23.84
N ILE A 1009 -11.70 -16.77 -23.73
CA ILE A 1009 -11.28 -17.68 -22.65
C ILE A 1009 -10.82 -19.01 -23.24
N VAL A 1010 -9.91 -19.67 -22.53
CA VAL A 1010 -9.52 -21.06 -22.74
C VAL A 1010 -9.88 -21.86 -21.50
N GLU A 1011 -10.66 -22.91 -21.69
CA GLU A 1011 -11.00 -23.88 -20.67
C GLU A 1011 -10.10 -25.10 -20.81
N ILE A 1012 -9.43 -25.49 -19.72
CA ILE A 1012 -8.59 -26.69 -19.65
C ILE A 1012 -9.26 -27.69 -18.72
N GLU A 1013 -9.54 -28.87 -19.24
CA GLU A 1013 -10.13 -30.00 -18.54
C GLU A 1013 -9.13 -31.16 -18.47
N PHE A 1014 -8.88 -31.65 -17.25
CA PHE A 1014 -7.87 -32.68 -16.98
C PHE A 1014 -8.48 -34.06 -16.68
N GLY A 1015 -9.80 -34.24 -16.86
CA GLY A 1015 -10.48 -35.49 -16.54
C GLY A 1015 -10.15 -35.98 -15.11
N ASN A 1016 -9.77 -37.26 -14.99
CA ASN A 1016 -9.36 -37.88 -13.72
C ASN A 1016 -7.85 -38.17 -13.64
N ILE A 1017 -7.01 -37.41 -14.36
CA ILE A 1017 -5.55 -37.63 -14.44
C ILE A 1017 -4.89 -37.64 -13.04
N PHE A 1018 -5.38 -36.80 -12.13
CA PHE A 1018 -4.73 -36.53 -10.85
C PHE A 1018 -5.21 -37.44 -9.70
N GLY A 1019 -6.26 -38.25 -9.88
CA GLY A 1019 -6.80 -39.11 -8.82
C GLY A 1019 -7.09 -38.36 -7.52
N ASP A 1020 -6.76 -38.96 -6.38
CA ASP A 1020 -7.11 -38.44 -5.05
C ASP A 1020 -6.46 -37.08 -4.71
N ILE A 1021 -5.29 -36.75 -5.29
CA ILE A 1021 -4.62 -35.47 -5.00
C ILE A 1021 -5.44 -34.26 -5.48
N ALA A 1022 -6.36 -34.44 -6.44
CA ALA A 1022 -7.24 -33.38 -6.90
C ALA A 1022 -8.26 -32.91 -5.85
N ILE A 1023 -8.46 -33.70 -4.79
CA ILE A 1023 -9.38 -33.41 -3.68
C ILE A 1023 -8.73 -32.46 -2.67
N GLU A 1024 -7.39 -32.47 -2.59
CA GLU A 1024 -6.62 -31.65 -1.66
C GLU A 1024 -6.88 -30.15 -1.85
N GLU A 1025 -7.11 -29.46 -0.73
CA GLU A 1025 -7.33 -28.01 -0.74
C GLU A 1025 -6.09 -27.27 -1.26
N GLY A 1026 -6.27 -26.39 -2.24
CA GLY A 1026 -5.18 -25.61 -2.83
C GLY A 1026 -4.46 -26.27 -4.02
N PHE A 1027 -4.77 -27.53 -4.34
CA PHE A 1027 -4.18 -28.22 -5.49
C PHE A 1027 -4.45 -27.49 -6.81
N TRP A 1028 -5.73 -27.21 -7.09
CA TRP A 1028 -6.16 -26.59 -8.35
C TRP A 1028 -5.67 -25.15 -8.50
N GLU A 1029 -5.66 -24.38 -7.41
CA GLU A 1029 -5.06 -23.05 -7.38
C GLU A 1029 -3.56 -23.12 -7.66
N SER A 1030 -2.85 -24.08 -7.05
CA SER A 1030 -1.41 -24.26 -7.27
C SER A 1030 -1.10 -24.61 -8.72
N LEU A 1031 -1.88 -25.52 -9.33
CA LEU A 1031 -1.76 -25.88 -10.74
C LEU A 1031 -2.08 -24.70 -11.65
N MET A 1032 -3.21 -24.02 -11.46
CA MET A 1032 -3.62 -22.87 -12.26
C MET A 1032 -2.57 -21.76 -12.26
N TYR A 1033 -2.09 -21.37 -11.08
CA TYR A 1033 -1.07 -20.32 -10.99
C TYR A 1033 0.26 -20.79 -11.57
N SER A 1034 0.63 -22.07 -11.44
CA SER A 1034 1.84 -22.58 -12.10
C SER A 1034 1.75 -22.47 -13.63
N ILE A 1035 0.59 -22.78 -14.22
CA ILE A 1035 0.35 -22.68 -15.67
C ILE A 1035 0.42 -21.21 -16.11
N LEU A 1036 -0.22 -20.30 -15.36
CA LEU A 1036 -0.18 -18.85 -15.66
C LEU A 1036 1.25 -18.28 -15.61
N GLU A 1037 2.03 -18.64 -14.60
CA GLU A 1037 3.44 -18.20 -14.49
C GLU A 1037 4.32 -18.85 -15.58
N GLY A 1038 4.05 -20.12 -15.92
CA GLY A 1038 4.69 -20.82 -17.03
C GLY A 1038 4.36 -20.18 -18.38
N MET A 1039 3.11 -19.76 -18.57
CA MET A 1039 2.61 -19.13 -19.79
C MET A 1039 3.26 -17.76 -19.99
N SER A 1040 3.25 -16.91 -18.95
CA SER A 1040 3.92 -15.61 -19.00
C SER A 1040 5.41 -15.75 -19.32
N SER A 1041 6.08 -16.74 -18.73
CA SER A 1041 7.51 -17.01 -18.99
C SER A 1041 7.76 -17.59 -20.40
N ALA A 1042 6.93 -18.51 -20.87
CA ALA A 1042 7.10 -19.19 -22.15
C ALA A 1042 6.78 -18.29 -23.35
N LEU A 1043 5.76 -17.43 -23.21
CA LEU A 1043 5.27 -16.53 -24.24
C LEU A 1043 5.90 -15.13 -24.18
N GLU A 1044 6.68 -14.83 -23.13
CA GLU A 1044 7.31 -13.52 -22.87
C GLU A 1044 6.31 -12.36 -22.83
N ILE A 1045 5.16 -12.59 -22.18
CA ILE A 1045 4.11 -11.59 -21.98
C ILE A 1045 4.07 -11.13 -20.53
N ASP A 1046 3.56 -9.91 -20.28
CA ASP A 1046 3.38 -9.42 -18.91
C ASP A 1046 2.40 -10.36 -18.20
N ARG A 1047 2.73 -10.74 -16.96
CA ARG A 1047 1.87 -11.59 -16.15
C ARG A 1047 0.50 -10.97 -15.92
N ASN A 1048 0.36 -9.64 -15.99
CA ASN A 1048 -0.90 -8.93 -15.85
C ASN A 1048 -1.79 -8.98 -17.10
N ASP A 1049 -1.27 -9.42 -18.25
CA ASP A 1049 -2.04 -9.51 -19.51
C ASP A 1049 -2.94 -10.75 -19.55
N VAL A 1050 -2.67 -11.74 -18.70
CA VAL A 1050 -3.42 -13.00 -18.59
C VAL A 1050 -3.79 -13.27 -17.15
N ASP A 1051 -4.93 -13.91 -16.91
CA ASP A 1051 -5.32 -14.35 -15.58
C ASP A 1051 -6.17 -15.62 -15.65
N GLY A 1052 -6.52 -16.19 -14.49
CA GLY A 1052 -7.30 -17.41 -14.45
C GLY A 1052 -8.26 -17.51 -13.28
N THR A 1053 -9.32 -18.29 -13.48
CA THR A 1053 -10.27 -18.68 -12.43
C THR A 1053 -10.60 -20.16 -12.56
N LEU A 1054 -10.93 -20.77 -11.44
CA LEU A 1054 -11.49 -22.11 -11.43
C LEU A 1054 -12.98 -22.03 -11.81
N TYR A 1055 -13.44 -22.99 -12.60
CA TYR A 1055 -14.84 -23.17 -12.92
C TYR A 1055 -15.24 -24.62 -12.64
N VAL A 1056 -16.48 -24.81 -12.16
CA VAL A 1056 -16.96 -26.12 -11.76
C VAL A 1056 -18.29 -26.37 -12.44
N LYS A 1057 -18.29 -27.31 -13.41
CA LYS A 1057 -19.49 -27.72 -14.16
C LYS A 1057 -20.32 -28.74 -13.38
N ASN A 1058 -19.67 -29.64 -12.65
CA ASN A 1058 -20.30 -30.71 -11.87
C ASN A 1058 -19.51 -30.96 -10.56
N PRO A 1059 -20.07 -31.64 -9.54
CA PRO A 1059 -19.43 -31.78 -8.23
C PRO A 1059 -18.04 -32.44 -8.25
N TYR A 1060 -17.68 -33.15 -9.32
CA TYR A 1060 -16.51 -34.03 -9.39
C TYR A 1060 -15.42 -33.56 -10.36
N THR A 1061 -15.67 -32.55 -11.20
CA THR A 1061 -14.68 -32.04 -12.17
C THR A 1061 -14.54 -30.53 -12.05
N LYS A 1062 -13.30 -30.07 -11.86
CA LYS A 1062 -12.92 -28.65 -11.93
C LYS A 1062 -12.19 -28.41 -13.23
N SER A 1063 -12.54 -27.34 -13.92
CA SER A 1063 -11.82 -26.84 -15.09
C SER A 1063 -11.07 -25.56 -14.74
N ILE A 1064 -9.96 -25.32 -15.42
CA ILE A 1064 -9.19 -24.09 -15.30
C ILE A 1064 -9.59 -23.19 -16.46
N ILE A 1065 -10.15 -22.02 -16.15
CA ILE A 1065 -10.45 -20.99 -17.14
C ILE A 1065 -9.31 -19.98 -17.14
N LEU A 1066 -8.60 -19.89 -18.25
CA LEU A 1066 -7.60 -18.86 -18.52
C LEU A 1066 -8.20 -17.81 -19.45
N PHE A 1067 -7.91 -16.54 -19.20
CA PHE A 1067 -8.45 -15.44 -20.00
C PHE A 1067 -7.46 -14.29 -20.15
N ASP A 1068 -7.61 -13.52 -21.23
CA ASP A 1068 -6.91 -12.25 -21.40
C ASP A 1068 -7.57 -11.19 -20.51
N THR A 1069 -6.77 -10.42 -19.77
CA THR A 1069 -7.29 -9.40 -18.84
C THR A 1069 -7.84 -8.17 -19.56
N VAL A 1070 -7.42 -7.94 -20.80
CA VAL A 1070 -7.94 -6.88 -21.66
C VAL A 1070 -9.33 -7.25 -22.20
N PRO A 1071 -10.36 -6.39 -22.02
CA PRO A 1071 -11.67 -6.62 -22.59
C PRO A 1071 -11.62 -6.86 -24.11
N GLY A 1072 -12.29 -7.91 -24.59
CA GLY A 1072 -12.34 -8.30 -26.00
C GLY A 1072 -11.22 -9.21 -26.52
N GLY A 1073 -10.27 -9.58 -25.65
CA GLY A 1073 -9.24 -10.60 -25.90
C GLY A 1073 -8.03 -10.12 -26.71
N ALA A 1074 -6.84 -10.19 -26.13
CA ALA A 1074 -5.57 -9.97 -26.83
C ALA A 1074 -5.12 -11.20 -27.65
N GLY A 1075 -5.73 -12.36 -27.38
CA GLY A 1075 -5.44 -13.63 -28.06
C GLY A 1075 -4.28 -14.40 -27.44
N HIS A 1076 -3.75 -14.01 -26.27
CA HIS A 1076 -2.62 -14.72 -25.66
C HIS A 1076 -3.02 -16.11 -25.22
N VAL A 1077 -4.18 -16.25 -24.55
CA VAL A 1077 -4.63 -17.55 -24.03
C VAL A 1077 -4.92 -18.57 -25.12
N LYS A 1078 -5.38 -18.14 -26.30
CA LYS A 1078 -5.66 -19.05 -27.42
C LYS A 1078 -4.42 -19.72 -27.99
N ARG A 1079 -3.24 -19.15 -27.78
CA ARG A 1079 -1.97 -19.77 -28.21
C ARG A 1079 -1.75 -21.13 -27.54
N LEU A 1080 -2.45 -21.42 -26.45
CA LEU A 1080 -2.45 -22.74 -25.80
C LEU A 1080 -3.23 -23.82 -26.57
N LEU A 1081 -3.94 -23.47 -27.65
CA LEU A 1081 -4.51 -24.43 -28.60
C LEU A 1081 -3.45 -25.04 -29.53
N ASP A 1082 -2.22 -24.53 -29.50
CA ASP A 1082 -1.08 -25.17 -30.12
C ASP A 1082 -0.41 -26.12 -29.11
N GLU A 1083 -0.30 -27.39 -29.48
CA GLU A 1083 0.20 -28.44 -28.59
C GLU A 1083 1.65 -28.18 -28.15
N GLU A 1084 2.50 -27.68 -29.05
CA GLU A 1084 3.90 -27.36 -28.73
C GLU A 1084 3.98 -26.21 -27.73
N GLN A 1085 3.21 -25.13 -27.93
CA GLN A 1085 3.14 -24.02 -26.98
C GLN A 1085 2.53 -24.44 -25.63
N PHE A 1086 1.55 -25.33 -25.62
CA PHE A 1086 0.96 -25.84 -24.39
C PHE A 1086 1.99 -26.66 -23.59
N ILE A 1087 2.68 -27.61 -24.23
CA ILE A 1087 3.75 -28.41 -23.59
C ILE A 1087 4.90 -27.51 -23.11
N LYS A 1088 5.28 -26.50 -23.91
CA LYS A 1088 6.29 -25.51 -23.52
C LYS A 1088 5.87 -24.73 -22.28
N THR A 1089 4.62 -24.29 -22.22
CA THR A 1089 4.03 -23.60 -21.05
C THR A 1089 4.13 -24.47 -19.79
N LEU A 1090 3.73 -25.74 -19.86
CA LEU A 1090 3.84 -26.68 -18.75
C LEU A 1090 5.30 -26.94 -18.33
N THR A 1091 6.22 -26.99 -19.29
CA THR A 1091 7.65 -27.19 -19.03
C THR A 1091 8.27 -25.99 -18.30
N TYR A 1092 7.94 -24.76 -18.74
CA TYR A 1092 8.37 -23.54 -18.05
C TYR A 1092 7.75 -23.43 -16.66
N ALA A 1093 6.48 -23.81 -16.51
CA ALA A 1093 5.83 -23.90 -15.20
C ALA A 1093 6.62 -24.83 -14.26
N LEU A 1094 6.95 -26.06 -14.72
CA LEU A 1094 7.66 -27.06 -13.93
C LEU A 1094 9.06 -26.57 -13.52
N ASN A 1095 9.81 -25.99 -14.46
CA ASN A 1095 11.13 -25.43 -14.19
C ASN A 1095 11.08 -24.32 -13.14
N ARG A 1096 10.08 -23.44 -13.23
CA ARG A 1096 9.89 -22.34 -12.27
C ARG A 1096 9.64 -22.86 -10.86
N VAL A 1097 8.65 -23.74 -10.69
CA VAL A 1097 8.32 -24.28 -9.35
C VAL A 1097 9.42 -25.18 -8.78
N SER A 1098 10.13 -25.92 -9.63
CA SER A 1098 11.23 -26.82 -9.22
C SER A 1098 12.50 -26.06 -8.83
N SER A 1099 12.81 -24.95 -9.51
CA SER A 1099 14.00 -24.13 -9.21
C SER A 1099 13.88 -23.32 -7.91
N CYS A 1100 12.68 -23.21 -7.35
CA CYS A 1100 12.44 -22.48 -6.12
C CYS A 1100 12.90 -23.29 -4.88
N THR A 1101 13.23 -22.62 -3.78
CA THR A 1101 13.66 -23.26 -2.52
C THR A 1101 12.63 -23.13 -1.39
N CYS A 1102 11.53 -22.38 -1.59
CA CYS A 1102 10.54 -22.16 -0.54
C CYS A 1102 9.87 -23.46 -0.08
N GLY A 1103 9.58 -23.59 1.22
CA GLY A 1103 9.06 -24.83 1.80
C GLY A 1103 10.08 -25.98 1.89
N GLY A 1104 11.38 -25.67 1.69
CA GLY A 1104 12.47 -26.64 1.82
C GLY A 1104 12.30 -27.87 0.93
N GLU A 1105 12.74 -29.02 1.45
CA GLU A 1105 12.65 -30.32 0.78
C GLU A 1105 11.20 -30.82 0.63
N LYS A 1106 10.30 -30.42 1.55
CA LYS A 1106 8.89 -30.84 1.54
C LYS A 1106 8.03 -30.09 0.53
N GLN A 1107 8.46 -28.93 0.06
CA GLN A 1107 7.76 -28.14 -0.95
C GLN A 1107 6.32 -27.77 -0.53
N ASP A 1108 6.08 -27.68 0.79
CA ASP A 1108 4.77 -27.56 1.45
C ASP A 1108 4.17 -26.15 1.45
N THR A 1109 4.85 -25.21 0.80
CA THR A 1109 4.40 -23.84 0.63
C THR A 1109 4.87 -23.28 -0.69
N SER A 1110 4.51 -22.03 -0.92
CA SER A 1110 4.89 -21.24 -2.07
C SER A 1110 5.47 -19.91 -1.60
N CYS A 1111 6.18 -19.24 -2.47
CA CYS A 1111 6.61 -17.86 -2.28
C CYS A 1111 6.30 -17.07 -3.55
N TYR A 1112 6.65 -15.78 -3.52
CA TYR A 1112 6.51 -14.94 -4.69
C TYR A 1112 7.29 -15.53 -5.86
N ASN A 1113 8.51 -16.00 -5.70
CA ASN A 1113 9.30 -16.55 -6.80
C ASN A 1113 8.64 -17.70 -7.60
N CYS A 1114 7.72 -18.48 -7.00
CA CYS A 1114 7.11 -19.62 -7.69
C CYS A 1114 5.63 -19.44 -8.07
N LEU A 1115 4.73 -19.21 -7.11
CA LEU A 1115 3.28 -19.23 -7.34
C LEU A 1115 2.55 -17.98 -6.82
N ARG A 1116 3.12 -17.26 -5.85
CA ARG A 1116 2.44 -16.12 -5.22
C ARG A 1116 2.64 -14.85 -6.03
N ASN A 1117 1.58 -14.08 -6.18
CA ASN A 1117 1.60 -12.74 -6.75
C ASN A 1117 0.63 -11.84 -5.97
N TYR A 1118 0.51 -10.58 -6.37
CA TYR A 1118 -0.36 -9.61 -5.68
C TYR A 1118 -1.85 -9.95 -5.85
N TYR A 1119 -2.25 -10.50 -7.01
CA TYR A 1119 -3.66 -10.74 -7.35
C TYR A 1119 -4.22 -12.02 -6.73
N ASN A 1120 -3.36 -12.96 -6.32
CA ASN A 1120 -3.77 -14.23 -5.73
C ASN A 1120 -3.57 -14.34 -4.22
N GLN A 1121 -3.44 -13.19 -3.54
CA GLN A 1121 -3.29 -13.12 -2.08
C GLN A 1121 -4.35 -13.93 -1.33
N TYR A 1122 -5.59 -13.93 -1.83
CA TYR A 1122 -6.74 -14.64 -1.26
C TYR A 1122 -6.57 -16.16 -1.11
N CYS A 1123 -5.58 -16.77 -1.76
CA CYS A 1123 -5.32 -18.21 -1.65
C CYS A 1123 -3.87 -18.56 -1.33
N HIS A 1124 -3.04 -17.58 -0.95
CA HIS A 1124 -1.61 -17.76 -0.67
C HIS A 1124 -1.31 -18.85 0.37
N ASP A 1125 -2.22 -19.06 1.31
CA ASP A 1125 -2.15 -20.08 2.34
C ASP A 1125 -2.40 -21.50 1.82
N LYS A 1126 -3.15 -21.63 0.72
CA LYS A 1126 -3.47 -22.89 0.06
C LYS A 1126 -2.42 -23.28 -0.98
N LEU A 1127 -1.66 -22.31 -1.50
CA LEU A 1127 -0.68 -22.53 -2.55
C LEU A 1127 0.55 -23.31 -2.06
N LYS A 1128 0.74 -24.52 -2.59
CA LYS A 1128 1.92 -25.36 -2.34
C LYS A 1128 2.64 -25.64 -3.65
N ARG A 1129 3.95 -25.34 -3.71
CA ARG A 1129 4.70 -25.62 -4.93
C ARG A 1129 4.83 -27.12 -5.21
N GLY A 1130 4.81 -27.96 -4.17
CA GLY A 1130 4.84 -29.42 -4.29
C GLY A 1130 3.65 -29.96 -5.09
N TYR A 1131 2.43 -29.45 -4.82
CA TYR A 1131 1.23 -29.81 -5.58
C TYR A 1131 1.36 -29.47 -7.07
N ALA A 1132 1.90 -28.29 -7.39
CA ALA A 1132 2.17 -27.90 -8.77
C ALA A 1132 3.24 -28.81 -9.42
N ILE A 1133 4.34 -29.11 -8.72
CA ILE A 1133 5.41 -29.99 -9.23
C ILE A 1133 4.86 -31.39 -9.53
N GLU A 1134 4.09 -31.96 -8.60
CA GLU A 1134 3.52 -33.29 -8.76
C GLU A 1134 2.54 -33.32 -9.94
N ALA A 1135 1.60 -32.37 -10.02
CA ALA A 1135 0.67 -32.26 -11.13
C ALA A 1135 1.38 -32.12 -12.48
N LEU A 1136 2.38 -31.24 -12.58
CA LEU A 1136 3.11 -31.00 -13.82
C LEU A 1136 4.00 -32.19 -14.22
N LYS A 1137 4.57 -32.93 -13.27
CA LYS A 1137 5.30 -34.17 -13.54
C LYS A 1137 4.39 -35.28 -14.05
N ILE A 1138 3.20 -35.43 -13.46
CA ILE A 1138 2.16 -36.35 -13.93
C ILE A 1138 1.78 -36.01 -15.37
N LEU A 1139 1.47 -34.74 -15.65
CA LEU A 1139 1.09 -34.29 -17.00
C LEU A 1139 2.19 -34.54 -18.03
N LEU A 1140 3.45 -34.21 -17.72
CA LEU A 1140 4.58 -34.32 -18.65
C LEU A 1140 5.20 -35.73 -18.71
N ASN A 1141 4.60 -36.74 -18.07
CA ASN A 1141 5.12 -38.11 -17.97
C ASN A 1141 6.58 -38.22 -17.48
N LYS A 1142 7.00 -37.30 -16.60
CA LYS A 1142 8.31 -37.32 -15.95
C LYS A 1142 8.18 -37.98 -14.57
N GLU A 1143 8.16 -39.31 -14.55
CA GLU A 1143 8.10 -40.26 -13.42
C GLU A 1143 7.79 -39.75 -11.98
N ARG A 1144 6.84 -40.46 -11.33
CA ARG A 1144 6.71 -40.56 -9.87
C ARG A 1144 8.03 -41.09 -9.28
N ALA A 1145 8.82 -40.22 -8.66
CA ALA A 1145 9.75 -40.67 -7.63
C ALA A 1145 8.92 -41.14 -6.42
N LYS A 1146 8.55 -42.43 -6.42
CA LYS A 1146 7.97 -43.10 -5.25
C LYS A 1146 8.99 -43.07 -4.11
N SER A 1147 8.71 -42.32 -3.05
CA SER A 1147 9.21 -42.63 -1.72
C SER A 1147 8.05 -43.23 -0.93
N TYR A 1148 8.10 -44.55 -0.73
CA TYR A 1148 7.38 -45.22 0.36
C TYR A 1148 7.95 -44.81 1.71
#